data_AF-A0A972QS05-F1
#
_entry.id   AF-A0A972QS05-F1
#
_cell.length_a   1.000
_cell.length_b   1.000
_cell.length_c   1.000
_cell.angle_alpha   90.00
_cell.angle_beta   90.00
_cell.angle_gamma   90.00
#
_symmetry.space_group_name_H-M   'P 1'
#
loop_
_entity.id
_entity.type
_entity.pdbx_description
1 polymer ?
#
loop_
_entity_poly.entity_id
_entity_poly.type
_entity_poly.pdbx_seq_one_letter_code
_entity_poly.pdbx_strand_id
1 'polypeptide(L)'
;MAIIDDILISLNTRGSKPSESDLRKLPFRKADIYGRQSDPSQVRDHKQSLLEIADLVELAKNDGYKSELTKEQVEAWLLSIQRGETEKGVLVNGDIMVDVRDLGISGQLSAEYREGLTALINGIENNEIGSVYVAEPSRLTRDREGLQPPIFLRLFKTHFCRVRTPEGTWNAAIPADWEYLHEEFQLARKENIHFGRRLYRKRKKKAGNGDYVGEPVTLGYKLKILRISSNGRYEFGRMEPYAPHAEIVNEILREYLNQDGSWQRTAQALKGTIIPFFEPELNYMCNYSVLRQCTELADGYKITPTLIKGVVKNPKIIGIHYWGDTVPIAHNHEPIVSEELFTRAYTVATRKGKPKGKTVRFEPLVLSGLLMCCEHQEPIVMSSNRKEGRYRCDRGYRSGQDHHCMLITDHLVDEPVTSAILGQLDLTPFAQEVLDKFETDVAQVNVEKMNYRKKVSELKQRLENLKPYLGCGDPKREDIYWDLYQETLDTINDLQAKPPSDITKSKGTDITKLRMFLSELPKNWQLFNHSQQNRFIGLFIDRIDVWHKDRRIDLQIIWKNGFVQSLTIDLPKANNKLGNAWTSQEKNLLRLLWRDYSREDIQGALPNRSWGAIQSQAHVMKLKRQVGHSNRTYHGPWTDAEEANARKLWELGIRKEEIAHAIGRGENSVAQKARRSGWKRPEHFRKKTSKVLCVGEKLEVLQGLPSQGRW
;
A
#
# COMPACT_ATOMS: atom_id res chain seq x y z
N MET A 1 40.72 -51.45 28.91
CA MET A 1 41.26 -50.09 28.70
C MET A 1 40.69 -49.41 27.46
N ALA A 2 40.50 -50.07 26.32
CA ALA A 2 39.91 -49.47 25.10
C ALA A 2 38.52 -48.81 25.27
N ILE A 3 37.64 -49.35 26.13
CA ILE A 3 36.28 -48.83 26.34
C ILE A 3 36.27 -47.47 27.08
N ILE A 4 37.26 -47.22 27.93
CA ILE A 4 37.34 -45.96 28.70
C ILE A 4 37.88 -44.84 27.80
N ASP A 5 38.83 -45.14 26.92
CA ASP A 5 39.34 -44.18 25.94
C ASP A 5 38.25 -43.78 24.92
N ASP A 6 37.43 -44.73 24.44
CA ASP A 6 36.29 -44.43 23.56
C ASP A 6 35.21 -43.58 24.25
N ILE A 7 34.97 -43.80 25.55
CA ILE A 7 34.03 -42.99 26.34
C ILE A 7 34.59 -41.58 26.57
N LEU A 8 35.88 -41.44 26.86
CA LEU A 8 36.54 -40.14 27.03
C LEU A 8 36.61 -39.34 25.72
N ILE A 9 36.82 -40.01 24.58
CA ILE A 9 36.74 -39.39 23.23
C ILE A 9 35.29 -38.94 22.95
N SER A 10 34.29 -39.74 23.34
CA SER A 10 32.87 -39.39 23.15
C SER A 10 32.38 -38.23 24.03
N LEU A 11 33.00 -38.03 25.19
CA LEU A 11 32.66 -36.94 26.12
C LEU A 11 33.37 -35.63 25.76
N ASN A 12 34.62 -35.70 25.28
CA ASN A 12 35.34 -34.52 24.76
C ASN A 12 34.74 -33.98 23.45
N THR A 13 34.14 -34.83 22.62
CA THR A 13 33.53 -34.42 21.35
C THR A 13 32.16 -33.75 21.50
N ARG A 14 31.49 -33.88 22.65
CA ARG A 14 30.18 -33.24 22.90
C ARG A 14 30.23 -31.75 23.27
N GLY A 15 31.43 -31.20 23.51
CA GLY A 15 31.62 -29.80 23.91
C GLY A 15 32.51 -28.96 22.98
N SER A 16 33.27 -29.58 22.08
CA SER A 16 34.13 -28.85 21.14
C SER A 16 33.33 -28.30 19.98
N LYS A 17 33.39 -26.98 19.75
CA LYS A 17 32.87 -26.39 18.51
C LYS A 17 33.52 -27.10 17.31
N PRO A 18 32.76 -27.52 16.29
CA PRO A 18 33.31 -28.18 15.11
C PRO A 18 34.38 -27.29 14.47
N SER A 19 35.48 -27.88 14.01
CA SER A 19 36.51 -27.12 13.32
C SER A 19 36.00 -26.60 11.97
N GLU A 20 36.66 -25.59 11.40
CA GLU A 20 36.30 -25.11 10.05
C GLU A 20 36.38 -26.22 9.00
N SER A 21 37.35 -27.14 9.14
CA SER A 21 37.46 -28.33 8.28
C SER A 21 36.25 -29.26 8.41
N ASP A 22 35.76 -29.48 9.63
CA ASP A 22 34.56 -30.30 9.87
C ASP A 22 33.31 -29.65 9.27
N LEU A 23 33.22 -28.32 9.33
CA LEU A 23 32.13 -27.54 8.77
C LEU A 23 32.09 -27.56 7.25
N ARG A 24 33.21 -27.80 6.56
CA ARG A 24 33.28 -27.98 5.10
C ARG A 24 33.27 -29.44 4.64
N LYS A 25 33.39 -30.40 5.56
CA LYS A 25 33.44 -31.83 5.23
C LYS A 25 32.12 -32.31 4.60
N LEU A 26 32.25 -33.12 3.55
CA LEU A 26 31.19 -33.83 2.85
C LEU A 26 31.48 -35.35 2.92
N PRO A 27 30.45 -36.21 2.82
CA PRO A 27 29.02 -35.90 2.77
C PRO A 27 28.48 -35.43 4.14
N PHE A 28 27.43 -34.61 4.12
CA PHE A 28 26.72 -34.14 5.31
C PHE A 28 25.22 -34.17 5.06
N ARG A 29 24.53 -35.16 5.64
CA ARG A 29 23.11 -35.48 5.42
C ARG A 29 22.81 -35.70 3.93
N LYS A 30 21.61 -35.38 3.43
CA LYS A 30 21.29 -35.49 2.00
C LYS A 30 21.79 -34.26 1.23
N ALA A 31 22.15 -34.49 -0.03
CA ALA A 31 22.48 -33.46 -1.01
C ALA A 31 21.26 -33.08 -1.84
N ASP A 32 21.01 -31.79 -2.00
CA ASP A 32 20.01 -31.24 -2.92
C ASP A 32 20.71 -30.46 -4.04
N ILE A 33 20.53 -30.92 -5.28
CA ILE A 33 21.03 -30.28 -6.49
C ILE A 33 19.90 -29.38 -7.02
N TYR A 34 20.08 -28.08 -6.77
CA TYR A 34 19.07 -27.08 -7.10
C TYR A 34 19.28 -26.51 -8.51
N GLY A 35 18.49 -27.01 -9.46
CA GLY A 35 18.55 -26.64 -10.87
C GLY A 35 17.62 -25.48 -11.22
N ARG A 36 18.19 -24.31 -11.58
CA ARG A 36 17.42 -23.14 -12.01
C ARG A 36 18.00 -22.42 -13.23
N GLN A 37 17.12 -22.09 -14.17
CA GLN A 37 17.38 -21.14 -15.27
C GLN A 37 16.36 -19.99 -15.24
N SER A 38 16.78 -18.77 -15.59
CA SER A 38 15.99 -17.56 -15.32
C SER A 38 14.91 -17.27 -16.36
N ASP A 39 15.04 -17.80 -17.57
CA ASP A 39 14.12 -17.57 -18.68
C ASP A 39 13.73 -18.91 -19.32
N PRO A 40 12.45 -19.17 -19.60
CA PRO A 40 12.02 -20.37 -20.33
C PRO A 40 12.71 -20.56 -21.68
N SER A 41 13.12 -19.47 -22.35
CA SER A 41 13.95 -19.55 -23.57
C SER A 41 15.34 -20.08 -23.30
N GLN A 42 15.94 -19.81 -22.13
CA GLN A 42 17.23 -20.39 -21.76
C GLN A 42 17.14 -21.90 -21.61
N VAL A 43 16.03 -22.40 -21.05
CA VAL A 43 15.78 -23.84 -20.95
C VAL A 43 15.70 -24.47 -22.34
N ARG A 44 15.12 -23.79 -23.33
CA ARG A 44 14.99 -24.30 -24.71
C ARG A 44 16.26 -24.17 -25.55
N ASP A 45 16.95 -23.04 -25.45
CA ASP A 45 17.96 -22.64 -26.43
C ASP A 45 19.40 -22.91 -25.94
N HIS A 46 19.62 -23.04 -24.62
CA HIS A 46 20.96 -23.18 -24.03
C HIS A 46 21.16 -24.58 -23.43
N LYS A 47 21.42 -25.56 -24.30
CA LYS A 47 21.70 -26.96 -23.92
C LYS A 47 22.79 -27.05 -22.83
N GLN A 48 23.92 -26.38 -23.02
CA GLN A 48 25.06 -26.50 -22.10
C GLN A 48 24.72 -26.07 -20.66
N SER A 49 24.02 -24.95 -20.50
CA SER A 49 23.63 -24.44 -19.18
C SER A 49 22.61 -25.31 -18.45
N LEU A 50 21.88 -26.15 -19.20
CA LEU A 50 20.99 -27.14 -18.61
C LEU A 50 21.79 -28.36 -18.13
N LEU A 51 22.77 -28.81 -18.93
CA LEU A 51 23.61 -29.97 -18.61
C LEU A 51 24.55 -29.73 -17.42
N GLU A 52 24.88 -28.48 -17.09
CA GLU A 52 25.58 -28.11 -15.84
C GLU A 52 24.91 -28.71 -14.59
N ILE A 53 23.59 -28.94 -14.60
CA ILE A 53 22.87 -29.58 -13.49
C ILE A 53 23.28 -31.06 -13.34
N ALA A 54 23.52 -31.76 -14.45
CA ALA A 54 23.97 -33.15 -14.43
C ALA A 54 25.44 -33.26 -13.95
N ASP A 55 26.28 -32.27 -14.28
CA ASP A 55 27.65 -32.19 -13.75
C ASP A 55 27.68 -32.11 -12.21
N LEU A 56 26.69 -31.44 -11.59
CA LEU A 56 26.57 -31.37 -10.13
C LEU A 56 26.24 -32.72 -9.48
N VAL A 57 25.57 -33.64 -10.21
CA VAL A 57 25.30 -34.99 -9.73
C VAL A 57 26.59 -35.80 -9.65
N GLU A 58 27.42 -35.70 -10.68
CA GLU A 58 28.75 -36.30 -10.70
C GLU A 58 29.63 -35.71 -9.59
N LEU A 59 29.58 -34.39 -9.39
CA LEU A 59 30.27 -33.70 -8.31
C LEU A 59 29.86 -34.22 -6.92
N ALA A 60 28.55 -34.36 -6.67
CA ALA A 60 28.05 -34.89 -5.41
C ALA A 60 28.49 -36.34 -5.16
N LYS A 61 28.51 -37.19 -6.20
CA LYS A 61 29.04 -38.56 -6.07
C LYS A 61 30.53 -38.57 -5.73
N ASN A 62 31.32 -37.69 -6.37
CA ASN A 62 32.75 -37.53 -6.08
C ASN A 62 33.00 -37.01 -4.66
N ASP A 63 32.10 -36.21 -4.11
CA ASP A 63 32.13 -35.74 -2.71
C ASP A 63 31.68 -36.84 -1.70
N GLY A 64 31.32 -38.04 -2.17
CA GLY A 64 31.08 -39.23 -1.35
C GLY A 64 29.61 -39.58 -1.08
N TYR A 65 28.65 -38.92 -1.75
CA TYR A 65 27.22 -39.23 -1.63
C TYR A 65 26.86 -40.52 -2.37
N LYS A 66 26.00 -41.36 -1.77
CA LYS A 66 25.58 -42.64 -2.39
C LYS A 66 24.34 -42.42 -3.25
N SER A 67 24.45 -42.67 -4.55
CA SER A 67 23.33 -42.65 -5.48
C SER A 67 23.62 -43.51 -6.70
N GLU A 68 22.59 -44.20 -7.19
CA GLU A 68 22.59 -44.92 -8.46
C GLU A 68 22.37 -43.98 -9.65
N LEU A 69 22.03 -42.71 -9.42
CA LEU A 69 21.89 -41.72 -10.49
C LEU A 69 23.23 -41.58 -11.22
N THR A 70 23.16 -41.72 -12.54
CA THR A 70 24.27 -41.43 -13.46
C THR A 70 24.05 -40.08 -14.10
N LYS A 71 25.15 -39.45 -14.52
CA LYS A 71 25.11 -38.18 -15.24
C LYS A 71 24.26 -38.31 -16.50
N GLU A 72 24.48 -39.36 -17.26
CA GLU A 72 23.80 -39.64 -18.54
C GLU A 72 22.28 -39.78 -18.36
N GLN A 73 21.83 -40.41 -17.26
CA GLN A 73 20.40 -40.50 -16.93
C GLN A 73 19.80 -39.12 -16.66
N VAL A 74 20.50 -38.27 -15.91
CA VAL A 74 20.02 -36.92 -15.58
C VAL A 74 20.06 -36.01 -16.79
N GLU A 75 21.09 -36.10 -17.65
CA GLU A 75 21.14 -35.39 -18.93
C GLU A 75 19.98 -35.78 -19.85
N ALA A 76 19.71 -37.08 -20.01
CA ALA A 76 18.60 -37.57 -20.83
C ALA A 76 17.25 -37.05 -20.30
N TRP A 77 17.07 -37.03 -18.97
CA TRP A 77 15.88 -36.49 -18.34
C TRP A 77 15.75 -34.97 -18.57
N LEU A 78 16.81 -34.20 -18.37
CA LEU A 78 16.81 -32.75 -18.61
C LEU A 78 16.51 -32.40 -20.08
N LEU A 79 17.05 -33.17 -21.03
CA LEU A 79 16.76 -33.01 -22.45
C LEU A 79 15.31 -33.36 -22.79
N SER A 80 14.71 -34.35 -22.14
CA SER A 80 13.28 -34.66 -22.30
C SER A 80 12.39 -33.51 -21.81
N ILE A 81 12.76 -32.84 -20.70
CA ILE A 81 12.09 -31.62 -20.21
C ILE A 81 12.26 -30.48 -21.22
N GLN A 82 13.46 -30.29 -21.76
CA GLN A 82 13.73 -29.28 -22.78
C GLN A 82 12.87 -29.47 -24.05
N ARG A 83 12.64 -30.72 -24.45
CA ARG A 83 11.77 -31.10 -25.58
C ARG A 83 10.28 -31.03 -25.25
N GLY A 84 9.90 -30.86 -23.98
CA GLY A 84 8.52 -30.87 -23.53
C GLY A 84 7.89 -32.27 -23.46
N GLU A 85 8.70 -33.32 -23.45
CA GLU A 85 8.26 -34.72 -23.36
C GLU A 85 7.97 -35.15 -21.92
N THR A 86 8.55 -34.46 -20.93
CA THR A 86 8.41 -34.74 -19.50
C THR A 86 8.23 -33.44 -18.73
N GLU A 87 7.41 -33.48 -17.68
CA GLU A 87 7.20 -32.34 -16.80
C GLU A 87 8.40 -32.10 -15.87
N LYS A 88 8.55 -30.87 -15.40
CA LYS A 88 9.57 -30.51 -14.40
C LYS A 88 9.21 -31.18 -13.08
N GLY A 89 10.20 -31.73 -12.39
CA GLY A 89 9.95 -32.45 -11.15
C GLY A 89 11.21 -32.61 -10.30
N VAL A 90 11.19 -33.65 -9.47
CA VAL A 90 12.28 -33.99 -8.56
C VAL A 90 12.68 -35.43 -8.79
N LEU A 91 13.97 -35.69 -8.94
CA LEU A 91 14.53 -37.04 -8.91
C LEU A 91 15.19 -37.27 -7.54
N VAL A 92 14.84 -38.37 -6.88
CA VAL A 92 15.42 -38.75 -5.58
C VAL A 92 15.98 -40.15 -5.69
N ASN A 93 17.25 -40.33 -5.36
CA ASN A 93 17.86 -41.66 -5.28
C ASN A 93 19.02 -41.66 -4.28
N GLY A 94 18.89 -42.49 -3.24
CA GLY A 94 19.87 -42.56 -2.16
C GLY A 94 19.98 -41.24 -1.42
N ASP A 95 21.20 -40.71 -1.34
CA ASP A 95 21.52 -39.47 -0.64
C ASP A 95 21.39 -38.22 -1.52
N ILE A 96 21.11 -38.37 -2.82
CA ILE A 96 21.07 -37.27 -3.79
C ILE A 96 19.62 -37.01 -4.24
N MET A 97 19.25 -35.73 -4.21
CA MET A 97 18.03 -35.17 -4.79
C MET A 97 18.41 -34.18 -5.90
N VAL A 98 17.71 -34.22 -7.03
CA VAL A 98 17.82 -33.24 -8.13
C VAL A 98 16.48 -32.57 -8.31
N ASP A 99 16.39 -31.28 -7.99
CA ASP A 99 15.16 -30.49 -8.11
C ASP A 99 15.27 -29.48 -9.25
N VAL A 100 14.38 -29.61 -10.23
CA VAL A 100 14.33 -28.75 -11.42
C VAL A 100 12.97 -28.10 -11.64
N ARG A 101 12.09 -28.11 -10.61
CA ARG A 101 10.77 -27.48 -10.67
C ARG A 101 10.83 -26.00 -11.02
N ASP A 102 11.91 -25.33 -10.59
CA ASP A 102 12.12 -23.90 -10.83
C ASP A 102 12.81 -23.56 -12.17
N LEU A 103 12.96 -24.53 -13.08
CA LEU A 103 13.50 -24.26 -14.42
C LEU A 103 12.63 -23.25 -15.17
N GLY A 104 13.24 -22.17 -15.67
CA GLY A 104 12.54 -21.08 -16.36
C GLY A 104 11.81 -20.11 -15.44
N ILE A 105 12.02 -20.20 -14.11
CA ILE A 105 11.47 -19.27 -13.13
C ILE A 105 12.53 -18.23 -12.74
N SER A 106 12.12 -16.96 -12.70
CA SER A 106 13.01 -15.84 -12.38
C SER A 106 13.52 -15.91 -10.95
N GLY A 107 14.85 -15.81 -10.77
CA GLY A 107 15.49 -15.73 -9.45
C GLY A 107 15.23 -14.42 -8.69
N GLN A 108 14.44 -13.48 -9.26
CA GLN A 108 13.93 -12.30 -8.55
C GLN A 108 12.67 -12.62 -7.72
N LEU A 109 11.97 -13.70 -8.03
CA LEU A 109 10.74 -14.07 -7.32
C LEU A 109 11.07 -14.64 -5.93
N SER A 110 10.16 -14.39 -4.98
CA SER A 110 10.21 -14.98 -3.64
C SER A 110 9.97 -16.49 -3.69
N ALA A 111 10.27 -17.18 -2.58
CA ALA A 111 10.07 -18.62 -2.45
C ALA A 111 8.62 -19.05 -2.74
N GLU A 112 7.62 -18.23 -2.40
CA GLU A 112 6.19 -18.51 -2.63
C GLU A 112 5.84 -18.84 -4.10
N TYR A 113 6.60 -18.31 -5.06
CA TYR A 113 6.40 -18.56 -6.50
C TYR A 113 7.43 -19.53 -7.08
N ARG A 114 8.25 -20.16 -6.22
CA ARG A 114 9.36 -21.05 -6.54
C ARG A 114 9.24 -22.30 -5.68
N GLU A 115 8.50 -23.26 -6.20
CA GLU A 115 8.17 -24.50 -5.49
C GLU A 115 9.43 -25.28 -5.09
N GLY A 116 10.42 -25.37 -5.98
CA GLY A 116 11.68 -26.07 -5.68
C GLY A 116 12.48 -25.37 -4.59
N LEU A 117 12.56 -24.03 -4.63
CA LEU A 117 13.21 -23.25 -3.60
C LEU A 117 12.52 -23.39 -2.23
N THR A 118 11.19 -23.42 -2.22
CA THR A 118 10.42 -23.63 -0.98
C THR A 118 10.71 -24.99 -0.38
N ALA A 119 10.73 -26.04 -1.20
CA ALA A 119 11.07 -27.39 -0.75
C ALA A 119 12.51 -27.47 -0.21
N LEU A 120 13.46 -26.81 -0.89
CA LEU A 120 14.85 -26.73 -0.41
C LEU A 120 14.93 -26.06 0.97
N ILE A 121 14.25 -24.91 1.17
CA ILE A 121 14.23 -24.21 2.45
C ILE A 121 13.67 -25.12 3.55
N ASN A 122 12.51 -25.74 3.32
CA ASN A 122 11.87 -26.64 4.28
C ASN A 122 12.77 -27.85 4.60
N GLY A 123 13.44 -28.43 3.61
CA GLY A 123 14.35 -29.56 3.82
C GLY A 123 15.58 -29.19 4.66
N ILE A 124 16.08 -27.96 4.53
CA ILE A 124 17.15 -27.45 5.41
C ILE A 124 16.63 -27.21 6.83
N GLU A 125 15.47 -26.55 6.98
CA GLU A 125 14.85 -26.26 8.29
C GLU A 125 14.56 -27.54 9.08
N ASN A 126 14.08 -28.59 8.38
CA ASN A 126 13.82 -29.91 8.95
C ASN A 126 15.08 -30.76 9.15
N ASN A 127 16.27 -30.23 8.85
CA ASN A 127 17.55 -30.94 8.93
C ASN A 127 17.65 -32.20 8.06
N GLU A 128 16.86 -32.30 7.00
CA GLU A 128 16.90 -33.39 6.03
C GLU A 128 18.02 -33.16 5.00
N ILE A 129 18.13 -31.92 4.53
CA ILE A 129 19.15 -31.46 3.59
C ILE A 129 20.29 -30.86 4.39
N GLY A 130 21.52 -31.33 4.14
CA GLY A 130 22.72 -30.78 4.76
C GLY A 130 23.66 -30.11 3.77
N SER A 131 23.51 -30.38 2.47
CA SER A 131 24.34 -29.77 1.44
C SER A 131 23.52 -29.38 0.21
N VAL A 132 23.76 -28.17 -0.29
CA VAL A 132 23.09 -27.60 -1.46
C VAL A 132 24.10 -27.44 -2.58
N TYR A 133 23.83 -28.09 -3.70
CA TYR A 133 24.64 -28.05 -4.90
C TYR A 133 24.03 -27.05 -5.89
N VAL A 134 24.81 -26.04 -6.26
CA VAL A 134 24.43 -25.03 -7.27
C VAL A 134 25.60 -24.71 -8.16
N ALA A 135 25.35 -24.41 -9.44
CA ALA A 135 26.41 -23.99 -10.36
C ALA A 135 27.07 -22.67 -9.90
N GLU A 136 26.26 -21.75 -9.38
CA GLU A 136 26.71 -20.48 -8.79
C GLU A 136 25.76 -20.11 -7.63
N PRO A 137 26.24 -19.42 -6.59
CA PRO A 137 25.36 -18.90 -5.52
C PRO A 137 24.23 -18.00 -6.08
N SER A 138 24.48 -17.30 -7.19
CA SER A 138 23.50 -16.47 -7.91
C SER A 138 22.23 -17.23 -8.37
N ARG A 139 22.25 -18.57 -8.36
CA ARG A 139 21.11 -19.43 -8.67
C ARG A 139 20.05 -19.43 -7.57
N LEU A 140 20.43 -19.22 -6.32
CA LEU A 140 19.50 -19.21 -5.18
C LEU A 140 18.67 -17.92 -5.16
N THR A 141 19.31 -16.77 -5.33
CA THR A 141 18.62 -15.47 -5.33
C THR A 141 19.31 -14.43 -6.20
N ARG A 142 18.50 -13.59 -6.84
CA ARG A 142 18.91 -12.35 -7.51
C ARG A 142 18.08 -11.17 -7.04
N ASP A 143 17.62 -11.23 -5.79
CA ASP A 143 16.75 -10.23 -5.19
C ASP A 143 17.35 -8.82 -5.33
N ARG A 144 16.57 -7.93 -5.94
CA ARG A 144 16.96 -6.54 -6.20
C ARG A 144 16.97 -5.73 -4.91
N GLU A 145 16.12 -6.06 -3.94
CA GLU A 145 15.99 -5.36 -2.66
C GLU A 145 17.08 -5.77 -1.67
N GLY A 146 17.61 -6.99 -1.82
CA GLY A 146 18.69 -7.52 -0.99
C GLY A 146 18.21 -8.04 0.37
N LEU A 147 16.93 -8.37 0.48
CA LEU A 147 16.29 -8.92 1.67
C LEU A 147 16.50 -10.43 1.78
N GLN A 148 16.53 -11.13 0.65
CA GLN A 148 16.69 -12.59 0.60
C GLN A 148 18.09 -13.10 1.00
N PRO A 149 19.21 -12.47 0.59
CA PRO A 149 20.55 -12.98 0.92
C PRO A 149 20.81 -13.14 2.43
N PRO A 150 20.48 -12.17 3.31
CA PRO A 150 20.63 -12.35 4.76
C PRO A 150 19.79 -13.50 5.34
N ILE A 151 18.62 -13.78 4.75
CA ILE A 151 17.74 -14.89 5.16
C ILE A 151 18.42 -16.22 4.84
N PHE A 152 18.92 -16.39 3.60
CA PHE A 152 19.64 -17.60 3.21
C PHE A 152 20.91 -17.83 4.03
N LEU A 153 21.72 -16.80 4.22
CA LEU A 153 22.95 -16.93 5.01
C LEU A 153 22.63 -17.34 6.46
N ARG A 154 21.59 -16.76 7.07
CA ARG A 154 21.14 -17.16 8.40
C ARG A 154 20.65 -18.61 8.41
N LEU A 155 19.84 -19.02 7.44
CA LEU A 155 19.36 -20.39 7.31
C LEU A 155 20.53 -21.38 7.22
N PHE A 156 21.49 -21.13 6.33
CA PHE A 156 22.68 -21.96 6.18
C PHE A 156 23.54 -22.01 7.45
N LYS A 157 23.67 -20.88 8.15
CA LYS A 157 24.42 -20.82 9.41
C LYS A 157 23.73 -21.59 10.54
N THR A 158 22.42 -21.43 10.71
CA THR A 158 21.66 -22.07 11.79
C THR A 158 21.64 -23.59 11.65
N HIS A 159 21.50 -24.09 10.41
CA HIS A 159 21.41 -25.53 10.15
C HIS A 159 22.75 -26.16 9.74
N PHE A 160 23.83 -25.38 9.80
CA PHE A 160 25.15 -25.75 9.29
C PHE A 160 25.07 -26.31 7.85
N CYS A 161 24.22 -25.75 7.00
CA CYS A 161 24.12 -26.23 5.62
C CYS A 161 25.38 -25.86 4.83
N ARG A 162 25.92 -26.83 4.07
CA ARG A 162 27.03 -26.59 3.16
C ARG A 162 26.48 -26.12 1.82
N VAL A 163 27.08 -25.09 1.24
CA VAL A 163 26.84 -24.69 -0.14
C VAL A 163 28.01 -25.23 -0.94
N ARG A 164 27.73 -25.98 -2.01
CA ARG A 164 28.71 -26.62 -2.88
C ARG A 164 28.49 -26.14 -4.32
N THR A 165 29.52 -25.59 -4.92
CA THR A 165 29.59 -25.20 -6.34
C THR A 165 30.87 -25.78 -6.91
N PRO A 166 31.10 -25.81 -8.24
CA PRO A 166 32.30 -26.43 -8.80
C PRO A 166 33.62 -25.94 -8.17
N GLU A 167 33.67 -24.69 -7.73
CA GLU A 167 34.87 -24.02 -7.20
C GLU A 167 35.24 -24.43 -5.76
N GLY A 168 34.31 -24.96 -4.96
CA GLY A 168 34.58 -25.26 -3.56
C GLY A 168 33.34 -25.56 -2.70
N THR A 169 33.56 -25.68 -1.40
CA THR A 169 32.51 -25.94 -0.38
C THR A 169 32.55 -24.85 0.67
N TRP A 170 31.41 -24.20 0.92
CA TRP A 170 31.28 -23.09 1.87
C TRP A 170 30.27 -23.41 2.96
N ASN A 171 30.53 -22.94 4.17
CA ASN A 171 29.58 -23.03 5.27
C ASN A 171 29.42 -21.66 5.94
N ALA A 172 28.21 -21.11 5.93
CA ALA A 172 27.92 -19.78 6.49
C ALA A 172 28.18 -19.68 8.02
N ALA A 173 28.40 -20.80 8.72
CA ALA A 173 28.88 -20.76 10.11
C ALA A 173 30.34 -20.28 10.23
N ILE A 174 31.15 -20.40 9.17
CA ILE A 174 32.52 -19.90 9.08
C ILE A 174 32.49 -18.43 8.63
N PRO A 175 33.13 -17.49 9.35
CA PRO A 175 33.10 -16.07 9.00
C PRO A 175 33.57 -15.76 7.58
N ALA A 176 34.68 -16.35 7.13
CA ALA A 176 35.22 -16.12 5.79
C ALA A 176 34.27 -16.62 4.67
N ASP A 177 33.62 -17.77 4.87
CA ASP A 177 32.66 -18.33 3.92
C ASP A 177 31.36 -17.51 3.89
N TRP A 178 30.94 -17.00 5.04
CA TRP A 178 29.81 -16.08 5.11
C TRP A 178 30.09 -14.82 4.29
N GLU A 179 31.28 -14.22 4.45
CA GLU A 179 31.69 -13.03 3.69
C GLU A 179 31.70 -13.30 2.19
N TYR A 180 32.33 -14.40 1.75
CA TYR A 180 32.34 -14.82 0.36
C TYR A 180 30.93 -14.98 -0.23
N LEU A 181 30.07 -15.78 0.42
CA LEU A 181 28.70 -16.00 -0.06
C LEU A 181 27.89 -14.70 -0.07
N HIS A 182 28.10 -13.83 0.93
CA HIS A 182 27.47 -12.52 0.97
C HIS A 182 27.88 -11.65 -0.21
N GLU A 183 29.18 -11.58 -0.51
CA GLU A 183 29.71 -10.81 -1.64
C GLU A 183 29.16 -11.31 -2.98
N GLU A 184 29.11 -12.63 -3.19
CA GLU A 184 28.54 -13.24 -4.40
C GLU A 184 27.07 -12.85 -4.60
N PHE A 185 26.26 -12.89 -3.54
CA PHE A 185 24.87 -12.41 -3.61
C PHE A 185 24.78 -10.92 -3.92
N GLN A 186 25.67 -10.09 -3.37
CA GLN A 186 25.69 -8.65 -3.67
C GLN A 186 26.16 -8.36 -5.11
N LEU A 187 27.10 -9.12 -5.65
CA LEU A 187 27.53 -9.01 -7.03
C LEU A 187 26.39 -9.36 -7.99
N ALA A 188 25.69 -10.47 -7.75
CA ALA A 188 24.51 -10.86 -8.52
C ALA A 188 23.41 -9.78 -8.49
N ARG A 189 23.19 -9.15 -7.32
CA ARG A 189 22.27 -8.02 -7.17
C ARG A 189 22.71 -6.81 -7.99
N LYS A 190 23.98 -6.39 -7.87
CA LYS A 190 24.54 -5.26 -8.62
C LYS A 190 24.39 -5.50 -10.12
N GLU A 191 24.74 -6.70 -10.59
CA GLU A 191 24.60 -7.07 -11.99
C GLU A 191 23.15 -6.96 -12.46
N ASN A 192 22.18 -7.44 -11.67
CA ASN A 192 20.75 -7.34 -11.97
C ASN A 192 20.29 -5.88 -12.09
N ILE A 193 20.75 -5.00 -11.18
CA ILE A 193 20.49 -3.55 -11.26
C ILE A 193 21.09 -2.97 -12.55
N HIS A 194 22.33 -3.31 -12.89
CA HIS A 194 22.98 -2.86 -14.12
C HIS A 194 22.27 -3.38 -15.38
N PHE A 195 21.81 -4.63 -15.37
CA PHE A 195 21.01 -5.21 -16.44
C PHE A 195 19.68 -4.46 -16.61
N GLY A 196 18.96 -4.18 -15.53
CA GLY A 196 17.75 -3.35 -15.55
C GLY A 196 18.00 -1.96 -16.12
N ARG A 197 19.12 -1.30 -15.75
CA ARG A 197 19.52 -0.01 -16.33
C ARG A 197 19.83 -0.11 -17.83
N ARG A 198 20.53 -1.17 -18.27
CA ARG A 198 20.82 -1.42 -19.70
C ARG A 198 19.53 -1.64 -20.49
N LEU A 199 18.60 -2.43 -19.98
CA LEU A 199 17.28 -2.64 -20.59
C LEU A 199 16.47 -1.35 -20.67
N TYR A 200 16.44 -0.56 -19.60
CA TYR A 200 15.77 0.75 -19.62
C TYR A 200 16.37 1.67 -20.69
N ARG A 201 17.70 1.75 -20.80
CA ARG A 201 18.36 2.54 -21.86
C ARG A 201 18.01 2.05 -23.26
N LYS A 202 17.96 0.72 -23.48
CA LYS A 202 17.52 0.15 -24.76
C LYS A 202 16.06 0.51 -25.08
N ARG A 203 15.14 0.41 -24.10
CA ARG A 203 13.74 0.83 -24.26
C ARG A 203 13.64 2.34 -24.52
N LYS A 204 14.39 3.16 -23.79
CA LYS A 204 14.42 4.61 -24.00
C LYS A 204 14.90 4.97 -25.41
N LYS A 205 15.94 4.31 -25.91
CA LYS A 205 16.42 4.48 -27.29
C LYS A 205 15.35 4.06 -28.30
N LYS A 206 14.70 2.91 -28.09
CA LYS A 206 13.62 2.41 -28.94
C LYS A 206 12.40 3.34 -28.96
N ALA A 207 11.97 3.85 -27.81
CA ALA A 207 10.92 4.86 -27.69
C ALA A 207 11.29 6.18 -28.37
N GLY A 208 12.56 6.60 -28.27
CA GLY A 208 13.08 7.78 -28.95
C GLY A 208 13.04 7.68 -30.49
N ASN A 209 13.00 6.46 -31.03
CA ASN A 209 12.80 6.20 -32.46
C ASN A 209 11.31 6.09 -32.85
N GLY A 210 10.40 6.16 -31.88
CA GLY A 210 8.96 6.01 -32.09
C GLY A 210 8.44 4.57 -32.12
N ASP A 211 9.31 3.61 -31.83
CA ASP A 211 8.99 2.18 -31.91
C ASP A 211 8.32 1.66 -30.63
N TYR A 212 7.60 0.54 -30.75
CA TYR A 212 6.90 -0.06 -29.62
C TYR A 212 7.84 -0.63 -28.55
N VAL A 213 7.64 -0.24 -27.29
CA VAL A 213 8.50 -0.57 -26.14
C VAL A 213 7.87 -1.50 -25.10
N GLY A 214 6.76 -2.17 -25.43
CA GLY A 214 6.14 -3.18 -24.57
C GLY A 214 5.08 -2.65 -23.59
N GLU A 215 4.59 -1.44 -23.80
CA GLU A 215 3.46 -0.86 -23.06
C GLU A 215 2.09 -1.34 -23.61
N PRO A 216 1.00 -1.31 -22.85
CA PRO A 216 -0.31 -1.66 -23.41
C PRO A 216 -0.67 -0.79 -24.62
N VAL A 217 -1.04 -1.41 -25.73
CA VAL A 217 -1.45 -0.76 -26.98
C VAL A 217 -2.79 -0.08 -26.77
N THR A 218 -2.88 1.17 -27.20
CA THR A 218 -4.09 1.98 -27.01
C THR A 218 -5.24 1.45 -27.86
N LEU A 219 -6.47 1.54 -27.36
CA LEU A 219 -7.68 1.20 -28.11
C LEU A 219 -7.69 1.92 -29.46
N GLY A 220 -8.06 1.22 -30.53
CA GLY A 220 -8.07 1.74 -31.90
C GLY A 220 -6.79 1.48 -32.70
N TYR A 221 -5.81 0.79 -32.12
CA TYR A 221 -4.56 0.43 -32.80
C TYR A 221 -4.23 -1.05 -32.70
N LYS A 222 -3.48 -1.53 -33.70
CA LYS A 222 -2.78 -2.81 -33.72
C LYS A 222 -1.28 -2.60 -33.87
N LEU A 223 -0.49 -3.64 -33.60
CA LEU A 223 0.96 -3.62 -33.82
C LEU A 223 1.32 -4.45 -35.03
N LYS A 224 2.07 -3.87 -35.97
CA LYS A 224 2.64 -4.63 -37.10
C LYS A 224 3.75 -5.55 -36.61
N ILE A 225 3.66 -6.83 -36.95
CA ILE A 225 4.76 -7.79 -36.76
C ILE A 225 5.80 -7.54 -37.85
N LEU A 226 7.02 -7.15 -37.46
CA LEU A 226 8.15 -6.99 -38.38
C LEU A 226 8.88 -8.32 -38.59
N ARG A 227 9.10 -9.04 -37.49
CA ARG A 227 9.83 -10.31 -37.48
C ARG A 227 9.35 -11.18 -36.33
N ILE A 228 9.40 -12.50 -36.54
CA ILE A 228 9.32 -13.48 -35.46
C ILE A 228 10.75 -13.96 -35.21
N SER A 229 11.23 -13.77 -33.98
CA SER A 229 12.54 -14.24 -33.55
C SER A 229 12.56 -15.78 -33.51
N SER A 230 13.75 -16.38 -33.58
CA SER A 230 13.92 -17.85 -33.50
C SER A 230 13.32 -18.48 -32.24
N ASN A 231 13.22 -17.70 -31.16
CA ASN A 231 12.60 -18.09 -29.89
C ASN A 231 11.07 -17.88 -29.82
N GLY A 232 10.43 -17.56 -30.96
CA GLY A 232 8.99 -17.30 -31.07
C GLY A 232 8.54 -15.91 -30.61
N ARG A 233 9.47 -15.00 -30.23
CA ARG A 233 9.11 -13.63 -29.81
C ARG A 233 8.84 -12.73 -31.01
N TYR A 234 7.71 -12.04 -30.98
CA TYR A 234 7.37 -11.01 -31.97
C TYR A 234 8.22 -9.75 -31.77
N GLU A 235 8.80 -9.28 -32.86
CA GLU A 235 9.36 -7.96 -32.98
C GLU A 235 8.32 -7.05 -33.65
N PHE A 236 7.79 -6.11 -32.86
CA PHE A 236 6.76 -5.19 -33.32
C PHE A 236 7.37 -3.87 -33.81
N GLY A 237 6.74 -3.33 -34.86
CA GLY A 237 6.98 -2.00 -35.38
C GLY A 237 6.16 -0.94 -34.64
N ARG A 238 5.78 0.11 -35.38
CA ARG A 238 4.92 1.19 -34.88
C ARG A 238 3.46 0.74 -34.80
N MET A 239 2.65 1.53 -34.10
CA MET A 239 1.20 1.32 -34.03
C MET A 239 0.57 1.65 -35.38
N GLU A 240 -0.40 0.84 -35.80
CA GLU A 240 -1.20 1.04 -37.00
C GLU A 240 -2.69 1.12 -36.62
N PRO A 241 -3.49 1.99 -37.23
CA PRO A 241 -4.93 2.04 -36.99
C PRO A 241 -5.61 0.68 -37.18
N TYR A 242 -6.56 0.39 -36.30
CA TYR A 242 -7.47 -0.75 -36.43
C TYR A 242 -8.90 -0.23 -36.47
N ALA A 243 -9.48 -0.19 -37.68
CA ALA A 243 -10.74 0.48 -37.98
C ALA A 243 -11.90 0.10 -37.03
N PRO A 244 -12.15 -1.20 -36.73
CA PRO A 244 -13.27 -1.59 -35.86
C PRO A 244 -13.20 -0.98 -34.45
N HIS A 245 -11.99 -0.75 -33.93
CA HIS A 245 -11.82 -0.12 -32.61
C HIS A 245 -11.69 1.40 -32.72
N ALA A 246 -11.13 1.91 -33.82
CA ALA A 246 -10.96 3.34 -34.06
C ALA A 246 -12.30 4.09 -34.16
N GLU A 247 -13.31 3.46 -34.77
CA GLU A 247 -14.68 4.00 -34.85
C GLU A 247 -15.29 4.17 -33.46
N ILE A 248 -15.12 3.17 -32.59
CA ILE A 248 -15.62 3.20 -31.21
C ILE A 248 -14.88 4.27 -30.38
N VAL A 249 -13.59 4.49 -30.62
CA VAL A 249 -12.85 5.59 -29.97
C VAL A 249 -13.49 6.94 -30.33
N ASN A 250 -13.86 7.17 -31.59
CA ASN A 250 -14.55 8.39 -32.01
C ASN A 250 -15.92 8.53 -31.35
N GLU A 251 -16.70 7.45 -31.27
CA GLU A 251 -17.99 7.40 -30.59
C GLU A 251 -17.85 7.75 -29.10
N ILE A 252 -16.87 7.14 -28.41
CA ILE A 252 -16.56 7.44 -27.01
C ILE A 252 -16.28 8.92 -26.79
N LEU A 253 -15.44 9.55 -27.64
CA LEU A 253 -15.09 10.96 -27.47
C LEU A 253 -16.26 11.90 -27.74
N ARG A 254 -17.09 11.60 -28.74
CA ARG A 254 -18.30 12.38 -29.03
C ARG A 254 -19.30 12.27 -27.88
N GLU A 255 -19.57 11.06 -27.43
CA GLU A 255 -20.53 10.84 -26.34
C GLU A 255 -20.01 11.38 -25.01
N TYR A 256 -18.69 11.35 -24.80
CA TYR A 256 -18.05 12.03 -23.67
C TYR A 256 -18.35 13.53 -23.63
N LEU A 257 -18.29 14.19 -24.78
CA LEU A 257 -18.61 15.61 -24.90
C LEU A 257 -20.11 15.87 -24.77
N ASN A 258 -20.96 15.00 -25.31
CA ASN A 258 -22.43 15.08 -25.15
C ASN A 258 -22.87 14.97 -23.69
N GLN A 259 -22.16 14.17 -22.89
CA GLN A 259 -22.44 13.95 -21.47
C GLN A 259 -21.70 14.93 -20.54
N ASP A 260 -21.32 16.11 -21.06
CA ASP A 260 -20.62 17.18 -20.33
C ASP A 260 -19.33 16.71 -19.62
N GLY A 261 -18.66 15.69 -20.17
CA GLY A 261 -17.43 15.13 -19.61
C GLY A 261 -17.64 14.20 -18.42
N SER A 262 -18.84 13.63 -18.23
CA SER A 262 -19.10 12.64 -17.18
C SER A 262 -18.84 11.21 -17.66
N TRP A 263 -17.85 10.55 -17.05
CA TRP A 263 -17.33 9.26 -17.52
C TRP A 263 -18.34 8.15 -17.27
N GLN A 264 -19.09 8.27 -16.16
CA GLN A 264 -20.17 7.36 -15.81
C GLN A 264 -21.36 7.48 -16.76
N ARG A 265 -21.78 8.72 -17.06
CA ARG A 265 -22.91 8.95 -17.99
C ARG A 265 -22.57 8.48 -19.40
N THR A 266 -21.34 8.73 -19.85
CA THR A 266 -20.85 8.20 -21.14
C THR A 266 -20.86 6.67 -21.17
N ALA A 267 -20.37 6.00 -20.12
CA ALA A 267 -20.42 4.54 -20.05
C ALA A 267 -21.86 4.01 -20.05
N GLN A 268 -22.78 4.71 -19.39
CA GLN A 268 -24.20 4.34 -19.36
C GLN A 268 -24.88 4.55 -20.71
N ALA A 269 -24.58 5.65 -21.41
CA ALA A 269 -25.08 5.93 -22.75
C ALA A 269 -24.57 4.88 -23.76
N LEU A 270 -23.31 4.44 -23.61
CA LEU A 270 -22.68 3.43 -24.46
C LEU A 270 -22.87 1.99 -23.95
N LYS A 271 -23.83 1.72 -23.07
CA LYS A 271 -24.02 0.39 -22.48
C LYS A 271 -24.33 -0.69 -23.53
N GLY A 272 -24.95 -0.31 -24.65
CA GLY A 272 -25.24 -1.20 -25.78
C GLY A 272 -24.11 -1.33 -26.80
N THR A 273 -23.08 -0.48 -26.72
CA THR A 273 -21.94 -0.50 -27.64
C THR A 273 -20.88 -1.49 -27.13
N ILE A 274 -20.53 -2.46 -27.96
CA ILE A 274 -19.54 -3.50 -27.64
C ILE A 274 -18.29 -3.27 -28.47
N ILE A 275 -17.12 -3.42 -27.85
CA ILE A 275 -15.84 -3.42 -28.59
C ILE A 275 -15.62 -4.82 -29.14
N PRO A 276 -15.61 -5.05 -30.46
CA PRO A 276 -15.50 -6.38 -31.02
C PRO A 276 -14.14 -7.01 -30.68
N PHE A 277 -14.07 -8.34 -30.68
CA PHE A 277 -12.80 -9.05 -30.59
C PHE A 277 -11.87 -8.68 -31.77
N PHE A 278 -10.57 -8.90 -31.57
CA PHE A 278 -9.64 -8.85 -32.69
C PHE A 278 -9.94 -10.01 -33.66
N GLU A 279 -9.76 -9.78 -34.96
CA GLU A 279 -9.83 -10.83 -35.96
C GLU A 279 -8.85 -11.98 -35.63
N PRO A 280 -9.12 -13.23 -36.05
CA PRO A 280 -8.29 -14.39 -35.67
C PRO A 280 -6.79 -14.23 -35.96
N GLU A 281 -6.44 -13.54 -37.04
CA GLU A 281 -5.06 -13.24 -37.44
C GLU A 281 -4.34 -12.30 -36.45
N LEU A 282 -5.10 -11.52 -35.69
CA LEU A 282 -4.64 -10.53 -34.71
C LEU A 282 -4.81 -11.01 -33.27
N ASN A 283 -5.05 -12.31 -33.02
CA ASN A 283 -5.30 -12.83 -31.69
C ASN A 283 -4.17 -12.52 -30.67
N TYR A 284 -2.92 -12.35 -31.13
CA TYR A 284 -1.82 -11.91 -30.26
C TYR A 284 -2.11 -10.56 -29.58
N MET A 285 -2.87 -9.67 -30.20
CA MET A 285 -3.22 -8.34 -29.68
C MET A 285 -4.03 -8.40 -28.38
N CYS A 286 -4.74 -9.50 -28.11
CA CYS A 286 -5.46 -9.71 -26.85
C CYS A 286 -4.53 -9.57 -25.62
N ASN A 287 -3.25 -9.94 -25.75
CA ASN A 287 -2.26 -9.83 -24.66
C ASN A 287 -1.54 -8.46 -24.60
N TYR A 288 -1.51 -7.73 -25.72
CA TYR A 288 -0.77 -6.46 -25.84
C TYR A 288 -1.65 -5.23 -25.74
N SER A 289 -2.96 -5.34 -25.98
CA SER A 289 -3.91 -4.23 -25.92
C SER A 289 -4.29 -3.85 -24.49
N VAL A 290 -4.76 -2.62 -24.29
CA VAL A 290 -5.46 -2.19 -23.06
C VAL A 290 -6.70 -3.03 -22.76
N LEU A 291 -7.26 -3.71 -23.76
CA LEU A 291 -8.45 -4.56 -23.64
C LEU A 291 -8.26 -5.79 -22.75
N ARG A 292 -7.01 -6.23 -22.51
CA ARG A 292 -6.70 -7.35 -21.59
C ARG A 292 -7.16 -7.14 -20.14
N GLN A 293 -7.54 -5.90 -19.80
CA GLN A 293 -8.04 -5.51 -18.47
C GLN A 293 -9.55 -5.23 -18.49
N CYS A 294 -10.21 -5.37 -19.64
CA CYS A 294 -11.64 -5.14 -19.80
C CYS A 294 -12.43 -6.43 -19.56
N THR A 295 -13.67 -6.27 -19.11
CA THR A 295 -14.59 -7.40 -18.94
C THR A 295 -15.05 -7.92 -20.31
N GLU A 296 -14.83 -9.20 -20.55
CA GLU A 296 -15.28 -9.92 -21.75
C GLU A 296 -16.78 -10.25 -21.66
N LEU A 297 -17.45 -10.16 -22.81
CA LEU A 297 -18.83 -10.55 -23.10
C LEU A 297 -18.81 -11.55 -24.26
N ALA A 298 -19.95 -12.19 -24.56
CA ALA A 298 -20.05 -13.17 -25.65
C ALA A 298 -19.55 -12.63 -27.00
N ASP A 299 -19.81 -11.34 -27.28
CA ASP A 299 -19.54 -10.73 -28.58
C ASP A 299 -18.39 -9.70 -28.57
N GLY A 300 -17.67 -9.55 -27.45
CA GLY A 300 -16.55 -8.61 -27.35
C GLY A 300 -16.29 -8.05 -25.93
N TYR A 301 -15.77 -6.83 -25.83
CA TYR A 301 -15.42 -6.19 -24.56
C TYR A 301 -16.40 -5.07 -24.18
N LYS A 302 -16.71 -4.98 -22.88
CA LYS A 302 -17.58 -3.94 -22.33
C LYS A 302 -16.85 -2.59 -22.19
N ILE A 303 -17.50 -1.51 -22.62
CA ILE A 303 -17.02 -0.13 -22.37
C ILE A 303 -17.22 0.21 -20.89
N THR A 304 -16.13 0.57 -20.20
CA THR A 304 -16.15 0.94 -18.78
C THR A 304 -15.75 2.41 -18.57
N PRO A 305 -16.14 3.03 -17.43
CA PRO A 305 -15.68 4.38 -17.09
C PRO A 305 -14.15 4.51 -17.04
N THR A 306 -13.45 3.45 -16.65
CA THR A 306 -11.97 3.39 -16.61
C THR A 306 -11.38 3.42 -18.02
N LEU A 307 -11.96 2.69 -18.96
CA LEU A 307 -11.54 2.70 -20.36
C LEU A 307 -11.74 4.10 -20.97
N ILE A 308 -12.91 4.70 -20.77
CA ILE A 308 -13.23 6.06 -21.25
C ILE A 308 -12.21 7.07 -20.71
N LYS A 309 -11.90 7.00 -19.40
CA LYS A 309 -10.85 7.84 -18.78
C LYS A 309 -9.51 7.71 -19.49
N GLY A 310 -9.12 6.49 -19.85
CA GLY A 310 -7.89 6.21 -20.57
C GLY A 310 -7.90 6.85 -21.96
N VAL A 311 -8.97 6.63 -22.71
CA VAL A 311 -9.14 7.14 -24.08
C VAL A 311 -9.09 8.68 -24.12
N VAL A 312 -9.89 9.38 -23.30
CA VAL A 312 -9.98 10.85 -23.33
C VAL A 312 -8.69 11.57 -22.94
N LYS A 313 -7.71 10.86 -22.37
CA LYS A 313 -6.43 11.43 -21.89
C LYS A 313 -5.21 10.97 -22.70
N ASN A 314 -5.37 10.07 -23.66
CA ASN A 314 -4.24 9.44 -24.30
C ASN A 314 -3.91 10.11 -25.64
N PRO A 315 -2.86 10.94 -25.73
CA PRO A 315 -2.51 11.65 -26.96
C PRO A 315 -2.01 10.71 -28.07
N LYS A 316 -1.79 9.42 -27.80
CA LYS A 316 -1.50 8.43 -28.86
C LYS A 316 -2.63 8.33 -29.87
N ILE A 317 -3.87 8.65 -29.52
CA ILE A 317 -4.98 8.57 -30.48
C ILE A 317 -4.93 9.65 -31.57
N ILE A 318 -4.14 10.71 -31.37
CA ILE A 318 -3.85 11.77 -32.35
C ILE A 318 -2.43 11.67 -32.94
N GLY A 319 -1.81 10.48 -32.89
CA GLY A 319 -0.50 10.25 -33.52
C GLY A 319 0.71 10.70 -32.71
N ILE A 320 0.55 11.07 -31.42
CA ILE A 320 1.67 11.46 -30.55
C ILE A 320 2.18 10.26 -29.75
N HIS A 321 3.43 9.87 -29.97
CA HIS A 321 4.08 8.83 -29.16
C HIS A 321 4.87 9.45 -28.00
N TYR A 322 4.80 8.84 -26.82
CA TYR A 322 5.60 9.22 -25.66
C TYR A 322 5.79 8.02 -24.74
N TRP A 323 6.94 7.96 -24.07
CA TRP A 323 7.24 6.91 -23.10
C TRP A 323 8.16 7.42 -21.99
N GLY A 324 7.76 7.26 -20.74
CA GLY A 324 8.57 7.69 -19.59
C GLY A 324 8.97 9.16 -19.66
N ASP A 325 10.29 9.40 -19.66
CA ASP A 325 10.91 10.73 -19.72
C ASP A 325 11.41 11.11 -21.13
N THR A 326 10.97 10.42 -22.19
CA THR A 326 11.34 10.80 -23.57
C THR A 326 10.58 12.03 -24.05
N VAL A 327 11.20 12.77 -24.97
CA VAL A 327 10.52 13.85 -25.70
C VAL A 327 9.35 13.24 -26.49
N PRO A 328 8.12 13.79 -26.40
CA PRO A 328 7.01 13.34 -27.22
C PRO A 328 7.30 13.50 -28.71
N ILE A 329 6.97 12.49 -29.51
CA ILE A 329 7.16 12.46 -30.96
C ILE A 329 5.78 12.67 -31.61
N ALA A 330 5.58 13.82 -32.23
CA ALA A 330 4.38 14.10 -33.02
C ALA A 330 4.40 13.32 -34.35
N HIS A 331 3.22 13.03 -34.89
CA HIS A 331 3.05 12.31 -36.17
C HIS A 331 3.84 10.99 -36.26
N ASN A 332 3.98 10.29 -35.13
CA ASN A 332 4.72 9.03 -35.06
C ASN A 332 4.02 7.89 -35.83
N HIS A 333 2.69 7.90 -35.74
CA HIS A 333 1.78 6.95 -36.37
C HIS A 333 0.48 7.67 -36.78
N GLU A 334 -0.29 7.03 -37.65
CA GLU A 334 -1.50 7.63 -38.21
C GLU A 334 -2.57 7.91 -37.12
N PRO A 335 -3.11 9.13 -37.03
CA PRO A 335 -4.13 9.47 -36.05
C PRO A 335 -5.48 8.81 -36.36
N ILE A 336 -6.17 8.30 -35.34
CA ILE A 336 -7.51 7.70 -35.46
C ILE A 336 -8.64 8.67 -35.12
N VAL A 337 -8.31 9.82 -34.54
CA VAL A 337 -9.26 10.89 -34.18
C VAL A 337 -8.69 12.22 -34.66
N SER A 338 -9.56 13.15 -35.07
CA SER A 338 -9.14 14.53 -35.33
C SER A 338 -8.57 15.20 -34.08
N GLU A 339 -7.54 16.02 -34.27
CA GLU A 339 -6.91 16.79 -33.21
C GLU A 339 -7.92 17.69 -32.49
N GLU A 340 -8.88 18.25 -33.21
CA GLU A 340 -9.94 19.10 -32.65
C GLU A 340 -10.83 18.33 -31.67
N LEU A 341 -11.34 17.16 -32.07
CA LEU A 341 -12.23 16.35 -31.24
C LEU A 341 -11.50 15.90 -29.96
N PHE A 342 -10.26 15.44 -30.10
CA PHE A 342 -9.43 15.08 -28.96
C PHE A 342 -9.15 16.27 -28.04
N THR A 343 -8.74 17.41 -28.59
CA THR A 343 -8.39 18.61 -27.79
C THR A 343 -9.59 19.10 -26.98
N ARG A 344 -10.80 19.07 -27.56
CA ARG A 344 -12.04 19.38 -26.83
C ARG A 344 -12.28 18.40 -25.69
N ALA A 345 -12.23 17.10 -25.94
CA ALA A 345 -12.45 16.07 -24.93
C ALA A 345 -11.37 16.13 -23.83
N TYR A 346 -10.10 16.25 -24.20
CA TYR A 346 -8.97 16.41 -23.31
C TYR A 346 -9.10 17.66 -22.45
N THR A 347 -9.51 18.79 -23.03
CA THR A 347 -9.77 20.03 -22.29
C THR A 347 -10.87 19.83 -21.28
N VAL A 348 -11.97 19.15 -21.62
CA VAL A 348 -13.03 18.85 -20.65
C VAL A 348 -12.53 17.89 -19.55
N ALA A 349 -11.72 16.89 -19.89
CA ALA A 349 -11.16 15.92 -18.95
C ALA A 349 -10.06 16.50 -18.03
N THR A 350 -9.37 17.55 -18.47
CA THR A 350 -8.26 18.22 -17.75
C THR A 350 -8.63 19.58 -17.20
N ARG A 351 -9.77 20.16 -17.61
CA ARG A 351 -10.43 21.28 -16.95
C ARG A 351 -10.42 20.92 -15.49
N LYS A 352 -9.60 21.64 -14.73
CA LYS A 352 -9.53 21.51 -13.28
C LYS A 352 -10.95 21.78 -12.78
N GLY A 353 -11.75 20.73 -12.61
CA GLY A 353 -12.68 20.68 -11.49
C GLY A 353 -11.80 21.11 -10.34
N LYS A 354 -12.15 22.23 -9.68
CA LYS A 354 -11.43 22.71 -8.50
C LYS A 354 -10.99 21.45 -7.76
N PRO A 355 -9.69 21.23 -7.49
CA PRO A 355 -9.31 20.08 -6.68
C PRO A 355 -10.32 20.10 -5.54
N LYS A 356 -11.15 19.04 -5.41
CA LYS A 356 -12.01 18.93 -4.24
C LYS A 356 -11.01 19.10 -3.12
N GLY A 357 -11.05 20.28 -2.47
CA GLY A 357 -9.85 20.87 -1.88
C GLY A 357 -9.17 19.83 -1.01
N LYS A 358 -7.83 19.75 -1.05
CA LYS A 358 -6.97 18.91 -0.19
C LYS A 358 -7.83 18.17 0.82
N THR A 359 -8.25 16.93 0.51
CA THR A 359 -9.14 16.08 1.31
C THR A 359 -9.78 16.90 2.43
N VAL A 360 -10.80 17.72 2.12
CA VAL A 360 -11.58 18.33 3.21
C VAL A 360 -11.92 17.12 4.05
N ARG A 361 -11.29 17.02 5.23
CA ARG A 361 -11.49 15.91 6.14
C ARG A 361 -12.93 16.10 6.58
N PHE A 362 -13.84 15.58 5.78
CA PHE A 362 -15.22 15.43 6.18
C PHE A 362 -15.11 14.54 7.39
N GLU A 363 -15.54 15.10 8.52
CA GLU A 363 -15.66 14.34 9.73
C GLU A 363 -16.45 13.06 9.40
N PRO A 364 -15.85 11.87 9.56
CA PRO A 364 -16.52 10.63 9.20
C PRO A 364 -17.73 10.42 10.12
N LEU A 365 -18.67 9.57 9.71
CA LEU A 365 -19.63 8.99 10.66
C LEU A 365 -18.91 7.99 11.58
N VAL A 366 -19.53 7.63 12.71
CA VAL A 366 -18.85 6.88 13.78
C VAL A 366 -18.36 5.52 13.29
N LEU A 367 -19.12 4.84 12.44
CA LEU A 367 -18.80 3.51 11.91
C LEU A 367 -18.27 3.55 10.46
N SER A 368 -17.86 4.72 9.98
CA SER A 368 -17.34 4.89 8.62
C SER A 368 -16.14 3.99 8.36
N GLY A 369 -16.23 3.18 7.29
CA GLY A 369 -15.17 2.26 6.88
C GLY A 369 -15.14 0.93 7.65
N LEU A 370 -16.03 0.74 8.63
CA LEU A 370 -16.14 -0.52 9.39
C LEU A 370 -17.33 -1.37 8.95
N LEU A 371 -18.40 -0.77 8.41
CA LEU A 371 -19.61 -1.49 7.98
C LEU A 371 -19.41 -2.18 6.62
N MET A 372 -19.74 -3.46 6.57
CA MET A 372 -19.68 -4.33 5.39
C MET A 372 -21.09 -4.82 5.04
N CYS A 373 -21.56 -4.59 3.83
CA CYS A 373 -22.83 -5.12 3.35
C CYS A 373 -22.63 -6.57 2.90
N CYS A 374 -23.34 -7.50 3.55
CA CYS A 374 -23.21 -8.94 3.35
C CYS A 374 -24.36 -9.57 2.54
N GLU A 375 -25.18 -8.76 1.88
CA GLU A 375 -26.22 -9.20 0.93
C GLU A 375 -25.63 -9.59 -0.45
N HIS A 376 -24.33 -9.84 -0.49
CA HIS A 376 -23.54 -10.03 -1.69
C HIS A 376 -22.64 -11.25 -1.50
N GLN A 377 -22.27 -11.90 -2.61
CA GLN A 377 -21.40 -13.09 -2.58
C GLN A 377 -20.08 -12.83 -1.85
N GLU A 378 -19.57 -11.59 -1.93
CA GLU A 378 -18.47 -11.10 -1.11
C GLU A 378 -18.93 -9.85 -0.34
N PRO A 379 -18.60 -9.70 0.95
CA PRO A 379 -18.92 -8.51 1.73
C PRO A 379 -18.31 -7.24 1.12
N ILE A 380 -19.09 -6.17 1.00
CA ILE A 380 -18.63 -4.90 0.41
C ILE A 380 -18.70 -3.76 1.41
N VAL A 381 -17.61 -2.99 1.54
CA VAL A 381 -17.57 -1.80 2.40
C VAL A 381 -18.69 -0.81 2.04
N MET A 382 -19.48 -0.42 3.04
CA MET A 382 -20.49 0.61 2.90
C MET A 382 -19.85 2.01 2.91
N SER A 383 -20.29 2.88 2.02
CA SER A 383 -19.85 4.28 2.04
C SER A 383 -20.71 5.11 2.98
N SER A 384 -20.09 6.11 3.62
CA SER A 384 -20.73 7.03 4.54
C SER A 384 -20.97 8.39 3.87
N ASN A 385 -22.14 8.98 4.13
CA ASN A 385 -22.48 10.34 3.69
C ASN A 385 -22.83 11.20 4.90
N ARG A 386 -21.86 11.96 5.41
CA ARG A 386 -22.03 12.83 6.58
C ARG A 386 -23.13 13.87 6.41
N LYS A 387 -23.34 14.41 5.20
CA LYS A 387 -24.35 15.46 4.99
C LYS A 387 -25.78 14.93 5.17
N GLU A 388 -25.98 13.66 4.87
CA GLU A 388 -27.29 13.01 4.96
C GLU A 388 -27.43 12.16 6.23
N GLY A 389 -26.33 11.88 6.94
CA GLY A 389 -26.31 10.98 8.09
C GLY A 389 -26.65 9.55 7.67
N ARG A 390 -26.04 9.03 6.59
CA ARG A 390 -26.41 7.73 6.02
C ARG A 390 -25.20 6.87 5.65
N TYR A 391 -25.38 5.57 5.77
CA TYR A 391 -24.54 4.53 5.21
C TYR A 391 -25.22 3.91 4.00
N ARG A 392 -24.48 3.68 2.92
CA ARG A 392 -25.01 3.10 1.67
C ARG A 392 -24.09 2.02 1.13
N CYS A 393 -24.66 0.95 0.59
CA CYS A 393 -23.88 -0.02 -0.18
C CYS A 393 -23.47 0.57 -1.54
N ASP A 394 -22.17 0.55 -1.84
CA ASP A 394 -21.58 1.17 -3.03
C ASP A 394 -21.59 0.27 -4.28
N ARG A 395 -22.05 -0.98 -4.20
CA ARG A 395 -21.99 -1.95 -5.32
C ARG A 395 -22.77 -1.46 -6.55
N GLY A 396 -24.02 -1.06 -6.36
CA GLY A 396 -24.87 -0.51 -7.44
C GLY A 396 -24.26 0.75 -8.04
N TYR A 397 -23.78 1.66 -7.19
CA TYR A 397 -23.15 2.91 -7.63
C TYR A 397 -21.88 2.69 -8.46
N ARG A 398 -21.00 1.76 -8.04
CA ARG A 398 -19.76 1.42 -8.78
C ARG A 398 -20.03 0.71 -10.11
N SER A 399 -21.13 -0.02 -10.20
CA SER A 399 -21.55 -0.74 -11.41
C SER A 399 -22.44 0.08 -12.34
N GLY A 400 -22.77 1.34 -11.97
CA GLY A 400 -23.64 2.22 -12.75
C GLY A 400 -25.12 1.85 -12.67
N GLN A 401 -25.52 1.07 -11.68
CA GLN A 401 -26.92 0.70 -11.41
C GLN A 401 -27.56 1.72 -10.46
N ASP A 402 -28.84 2.03 -10.71
CA ASP A 402 -29.60 3.06 -9.96
C ASP A 402 -30.17 2.53 -8.63
N HIS A 403 -30.11 1.22 -8.40
CA HIS A 403 -30.61 0.59 -7.18
C HIS A 403 -29.48 0.41 -6.14
N HIS A 404 -29.72 0.89 -4.92
CA HIS A 404 -28.88 0.61 -3.76
C HIS A 404 -29.39 -0.62 -3.04
N CYS A 405 -28.53 -1.62 -2.84
CA CYS A 405 -28.85 -2.81 -2.06
C CYS A 405 -29.33 -2.46 -0.64
N MET A 406 -28.65 -1.50 -0.01
CA MET A 406 -28.91 -1.14 1.38
C MET A 406 -28.60 0.34 1.61
N LEU A 407 -29.49 1.02 2.31
CA LEU A 407 -29.37 2.41 2.73
C LEU A 407 -29.86 2.51 4.19
N ILE A 408 -28.96 2.82 5.12
CA ILE A 408 -29.26 2.90 6.55
C ILE A 408 -28.95 4.30 7.06
N THR A 409 -29.78 4.84 7.95
CA THR A 409 -29.53 6.14 8.59
C THR A 409 -28.65 5.93 9.82
N ASP A 410 -27.70 6.82 10.06
CA ASP A 410 -26.65 6.71 11.07
C ASP A 410 -27.19 6.43 12.49
N HIS A 411 -28.14 7.22 12.97
CA HIS A 411 -28.73 7.05 14.32
C HIS A 411 -29.37 5.68 14.57
N LEU A 412 -29.78 4.95 13.53
CA LEU A 412 -30.36 3.61 13.68
C LEU A 412 -29.31 2.54 13.98
N VAL A 413 -28.04 2.81 13.71
CA VAL A 413 -26.94 1.82 13.82
C VAL A 413 -25.84 2.32 14.75
N ASP A 414 -25.44 3.59 14.64
CA ASP A 414 -24.33 4.17 15.41
C ASP A 414 -24.55 3.98 16.92
N GLU A 415 -25.71 4.36 17.46
CA GLU A 415 -25.96 4.25 18.90
C GLU A 415 -26.04 2.79 19.40
N PRO A 416 -26.85 1.88 18.83
CA PRO A 416 -26.90 0.49 19.31
C PRO A 416 -25.56 -0.23 19.21
N VAL A 417 -24.83 -0.02 18.11
CA VAL A 417 -23.52 -0.64 17.90
C VAL A 417 -22.48 -0.07 18.84
N THR A 418 -22.41 1.26 19.00
CA THR A 418 -21.44 1.87 19.92
C THR A 418 -21.70 1.47 21.35
N SER A 419 -22.96 1.42 21.78
CA SER A 419 -23.35 0.92 23.10
C SER A 419 -22.94 -0.54 23.30
N ALA A 420 -23.13 -1.41 22.30
CA ALA A 420 -22.70 -2.81 22.37
C ALA A 420 -21.18 -2.95 22.47
N ILE A 421 -20.42 -2.15 21.71
CA ILE A 421 -18.95 -2.13 21.74
C ILE A 421 -18.45 -1.60 23.08
N LEU A 422 -18.99 -0.46 23.55
CA LEU A 422 -18.59 0.14 24.81
C LEU A 422 -18.95 -0.75 26.01
N GLY A 423 -20.07 -1.47 25.97
CA GLY A 423 -20.43 -2.45 26.99
C GLY A 423 -19.46 -3.63 27.06
N GLN A 424 -18.88 -4.07 25.94
CA GLN A 424 -17.83 -5.09 25.91
C GLN A 424 -16.45 -4.52 26.29
N LEU A 425 -16.23 -3.23 26.05
CA LEU A 425 -15.04 -2.49 26.48
C LEU A 425 -15.12 -1.98 27.92
N ASP A 426 -16.20 -2.28 28.65
CA ASP A 426 -16.26 -2.09 30.10
C ASP A 426 -15.34 -3.10 30.77
N LEU A 427 -14.05 -2.82 30.69
CA LEU A 427 -12.95 -3.69 31.09
C LEU A 427 -12.69 -3.63 32.61
N THR A 428 -13.65 -3.23 33.43
CA THR A 428 -13.42 -2.91 34.84
C THR A 428 -12.63 -3.98 35.62
N PRO A 429 -12.81 -5.30 35.39
CA PRO A 429 -11.98 -6.34 36.03
C PRO A 429 -10.70 -6.69 35.26
N PHE A 430 -10.77 -6.90 33.94
CA PHE A 430 -9.64 -7.41 33.13
C PHE A 430 -8.61 -6.33 32.81
N ALA A 431 -9.04 -5.09 32.56
CA ALA A 431 -8.09 -3.98 32.45
C ALA A 431 -7.40 -3.72 33.79
N GLN A 432 -8.05 -3.97 34.93
CA GLN A 432 -7.40 -3.82 36.23
C GLN A 432 -6.24 -4.81 36.38
N GLU A 433 -6.46 -6.10 36.06
CA GLU A 433 -5.42 -7.13 36.12
C GLU A 433 -4.24 -6.85 35.16
N VAL A 434 -4.53 -6.43 33.92
CA VAL A 434 -3.50 -6.07 32.94
C VAL A 434 -2.73 -4.82 33.34
N LEU A 435 -3.39 -3.81 33.91
CA LEU A 435 -2.75 -2.60 34.40
C LEU A 435 -1.91 -2.87 35.65
N ASP A 436 -2.37 -3.70 36.57
CA ASP A 436 -1.63 -4.08 37.78
C ASP A 436 -0.37 -4.89 37.43
N LYS A 437 -0.46 -5.77 36.42
CA LYS A 437 0.71 -6.48 35.86
C LYS A 437 1.70 -5.51 35.21
N PHE A 438 1.21 -4.55 34.42
CA PHE A 438 2.06 -3.52 33.80
C PHE A 438 2.72 -2.60 34.84
N GLU A 439 2.03 -2.23 35.92
CA GLU A 439 2.59 -1.45 37.03
C GLU A 439 3.72 -2.22 37.72
N THR A 440 3.53 -3.52 37.93
CA THR A 440 4.53 -4.42 38.53
C THR A 440 5.77 -4.54 37.63
N ASP A 441 5.58 -4.76 36.33
CA ASP A 441 6.65 -4.88 35.34
C ASP A 441 7.45 -3.57 35.22
N VAL A 442 6.78 -2.41 35.20
CA VAL A 442 7.43 -1.10 35.15
C VAL A 442 8.21 -0.82 36.44
N ALA A 443 7.67 -1.17 37.61
CA ALA A 443 8.38 -1.03 38.88
C ALA A 443 9.65 -1.89 38.90
N GLN A 444 9.57 -3.14 38.43
CA GLN A 444 10.70 -4.06 38.36
C GLN A 444 11.80 -3.54 37.41
N VAL A 445 11.43 -3.09 36.21
CA VAL A 445 12.39 -2.51 35.25
C VAL A 445 13.07 -1.25 35.79
N ASN A 446 12.35 -0.41 36.53
CA ASN A 446 12.93 0.78 37.16
C ASN A 446 13.95 0.42 38.26
N VAL A 447 13.66 -0.59 39.07
CA VAL A 447 14.60 -1.13 40.08
C VAL A 447 15.85 -1.69 39.40
N GLU A 448 15.70 -2.46 38.33
CA GLU A 448 16.81 -3.00 37.54
C GLU A 448 17.67 -1.90 36.91
N LYS A 449 17.06 -0.84 36.36
CA LYS A 449 17.77 0.32 35.82
C LYS A 449 18.53 1.09 36.91
N MET A 450 17.96 1.24 38.10
CA MET A 450 18.63 1.89 39.23
C MET A 450 19.83 1.09 39.69
N ASN A 451 19.70 -0.23 39.83
CA ASN A 451 20.78 -1.14 40.20
C ASN A 451 21.89 -1.17 39.14
N TYR A 452 21.53 -1.18 37.86
CA TYR A 452 22.48 -1.08 36.76
C TYR A 452 23.30 0.22 36.81
N ARG A 453 22.63 1.37 36.99
CA ARG A 453 23.31 2.68 37.10
C ARG A 453 24.26 2.73 38.30
N LYS A 454 23.84 2.21 39.45
CA LYS A 454 24.66 2.13 40.65
C LYS A 454 25.93 1.29 40.39
N LYS A 455 25.77 0.10 39.82
CA LYS A 455 26.88 -0.81 39.51
C LYS A 455 27.89 -0.23 38.51
N VAL A 456 27.41 0.42 37.44
CA VAL A 456 28.29 1.12 36.49
C VAL A 456 29.03 2.27 37.15
N SER A 457 28.38 3.03 38.05
CA SER A 457 29.03 4.12 38.78
C SER A 457 30.12 3.62 39.72
N GLU A 458 29.86 2.53 40.46
CA GLU A 458 30.83 1.90 41.36
C GLU A 458 32.07 1.40 40.59
N LEU A 459 31.87 0.74 39.44
CA LEU A 459 32.98 0.27 38.61
C LEU A 459 33.79 1.41 38.00
N LYS A 460 33.15 2.51 37.60
CA LYS A 460 33.85 3.72 37.11
C LYS A 460 34.68 4.37 38.22
N GLN A 461 34.14 4.45 39.43
CA GLN A 461 34.88 4.96 40.59
C GLN A 461 36.08 4.05 40.93
N ARG A 462 35.92 2.73 40.79
CA ARG A 462 37.03 1.78 40.93
C ARG A 462 38.13 2.00 39.89
N LEU A 463 37.80 2.29 38.63
CA LEU A 463 38.79 2.65 37.61
C LEU A 463 39.56 3.92 38.00
N GLU A 464 38.86 4.98 38.44
CA GLU A 464 39.52 6.22 38.88
C GLU A 464 40.45 5.99 40.07
N ASN A 465 40.09 5.09 40.99
CA ASN A 465 40.94 4.73 42.12
C ASN A 465 42.15 3.88 41.72
N LEU A 466 42.07 3.12 40.62
CA LEU A 466 43.18 2.28 40.14
C LEU A 466 44.21 3.07 39.31
N LYS A 467 43.79 4.14 38.62
CA LYS A 467 44.68 4.97 37.78
C LYS A 467 45.97 5.46 38.46
N PRO A 468 45.95 5.94 39.72
CA PRO A 468 47.16 6.44 40.38
C PRO A 468 48.20 5.36 40.71
N TYR A 469 47.82 4.07 40.70
CA TYR A 469 48.72 2.96 40.99
C TYR A 469 49.48 2.46 39.74
N LEU A 470 49.07 2.91 38.55
CA LEU A 470 49.76 2.69 37.29
C LEU A 470 50.95 3.67 37.23
N GLY A 471 52.18 3.15 37.14
CA GLY A 471 53.42 3.92 37.26
C GLY A 471 54.05 3.96 38.67
N CYS A 472 53.69 3.04 39.57
CA CYS A 472 54.25 2.98 40.94
C CYS A 472 55.72 2.54 41.04
N GLY A 473 56.40 2.27 39.92
CA GLY A 473 57.85 2.02 39.85
C GLY A 473 58.30 0.60 40.24
N ASP A 474 57.38 -0.25 40.72
CA ASP A 474 57.60 -1.69 40.93
C ASP A 474 56.92 -2.49 39.81
N PRO A 475 57.68 -3.06 38.86
CA PRO A 475 57.14 -3.70 37.66
C PRO A 475 56.14 -4.83 37.97
N LYS A 476 56.38 -5.60 39.03
CA LYS A 476 55.52 -6.74 39.37
C LYS A 476 54.17 -6.31 39.93
N ARG A 477 54.12 -5.17 40.63
CA ARG A 477 52.88 -4.61 41.16
C ARG A 477 52.11 -3.87 40.08
N GLU A 478 52.82 -3.20 39.19
CA GLU A 478 52.24 -2.49 38.07
C GLU A 478 51.49 -3.42 37.11
N ASP A 479 52.06 -4.59 36.79
CA ASP A 479 51.38 -5.62 35.97
C ASP A 479 50.05 -6.06 36.62
N ILE A 480 50.04 -6.30 37.94
CA ILE A 480 48.82 -6.70 38.67
C ILE A 480 47.75 -5.60 38.63
N TYR A 481 48.14 -4.33 38.79
CA TYR A 481 47.18 -3.23 38.71
C TYR A 481 46.68 -2.98 37.28
N TRP A 482 47.53 -3.23 36.28
CA TRP A 482 47.14 -3.14 34.88
C TRP A 482 46.11 -4.22 34.52
N ASP A 483 46.30 -5.46 34.97
CA ASP A 483 45.34 -6.55 34.78
C ASP A 483 43.98 -6.22 35.42
N LEU A 484 43.99 -5.75 36.68
CA LEU A 484 42.77 -5.32 37.38
C LEU A 484 42.07 -4.14 36.71
N TYR A 485 42.83 -3.23 36.11
CA TYR A 485 42.30 -2.09 35.36
C TYR A 485 41.61 -2.56 34.07
N GLN A 486 42.24 -3.46 33.31
CA GLN A 486 41.66 -4.03 32.09
C GLN A 486 40.42 -4.87 32.40
N GLU A 487 40.46 -5.73 33.42
CA GLU A 487 39.29 -6.53 33.84
C GLU A 487 38.08 -5.64 34.23
N THR A 488 38.35 -4.55 34.96
CA THR A 488 37.30 -3.60 35.36
C THR A 488 36.74 -2.84 34.13
N LEU A 489 37.60 -2.51 33.17
CA LEU A 489 37.21 -1.84 31.92
C LEU A 489 36.37 -2.75 31.02
N ASP A 490 36.77 -4.01 30.87
CA ASP A 490 36.03 -5.02 30.12
C ASP A 490 34.67 -5.29 30.75
N THR A 491 34.60 -5.38 32.07
CA THR A 491 33.33 -5.53 32.80
C THR A 491 32.38 -4.36 32.54
N ILE A 492 32.89 -3.12 32.45
CA ILE A 492 32.08 -1.95 32.11
C ILE A 492 31.60 -2.02 30.65
N ASN A 493 32.48 -2.40 29.72
CA ASN A 493 32.16 -2.51 28.31
C ASN A 493 31.10 -3.60 28.07
N ASP A 494 31.21 -4.75 28.73
CA ASP A 494 30.24 -5.84 28.67
C ASP A 494 28.86 -5.42 29.20
N LEU A 495 28.83 -4.69 30.33
CA LEU A 495 27.59 -4.14 30.88
C LEU A 495 26.95 -3.11 29.94
N GLN A 496 27.76 -2.28 29.27
CA GLN A 496 27.27 -1.28 28.32
C GLN A 496 26.85 -1.88 26.97
N ALA A 497 27.43 -2.99 26.56
CA ALA A 497 27.04 -3.74 25.37
C ALA A 497 25.69 -4.45 25.55
N LYS A 498 25.30 -4.75 26.80
CA LYS A 498 24.02 -5.39 27.18
C LYS A 498 23.23 -4.52 28.17
N PRO A 499 22.75 -3.34 27.76
CA PRO A 499 21.92 -2.52 28.64
C PRO A 499 20.60 -3.26 28.95
N PRO A 500 20.01 -3.09 30.15
CA PRO A 500 18.71 -3.66 30.46
C PRO A 500 17.69 -3.23 29.39
N SER A 501 16.89 -4.19 28.94
CA SER A 501 16.00 -4.05 27.78
C SER A 501 15.20 -2.75 27.84
N ASP A 502 15.29 -1.96 26.78
CA ASP A 502 14.64 -0.66 26.65
C ASP A 502 13.16 -0.85 26.28
N ILE A 503 12.44 -1.63 27.08
CA ILE A 503 10.99 -1.71 27.01
C ILE A 503 10.51 -0.33 27.47
N THR A 504 10.00 0.41 26.48
CA THR A 504 9.27 1.68 26.59
C THR A 504 10.07 2.96 26.91
N LYS A 505 10.44 3.68 25.83
CA LYS A 505 10.39 5.16 25.75
C LYS A 505 8.95 5.69 25.67
N SER A 506 7.95 5.02 26.28
CA SER A 506 6.72 5.73 26.60
C SER A 506 7.05 6.60 27.80
N LYS A 507 7.17 7.92 27.59
CA LYS A 507 7.00 8.91 28.68
C LYS A 507 5.89 8.37 29.57
N GLY A 508 6.13 8.26 30.89
CA GLY A 508 5.15 7.80 31.87
C GLY A 508 3.83 8.49 31.62
N THR A 509 3.00 7.87 30.78
CA THR A 509 1.70 8.37 30.41
C THR A 509 0.86 7.80 31.52
N ASP A 510 0.93 8.54 32.62
CA ASP A 510 0.14 8.47 33.84
C ASP A 510 -0.92 7.36 33.73
N ILE A 511 -0.56 6.15 34.17
CA ILE A 511 -1.43 4.97 34.14
C ILE A 511 -2.75 5.31 34.86
N THR A 512 -2.67 6.19 35.86
CA THR A 512 -3.79 6.86 36.52
C THR A 512 -4.72 7.61 35.55
N LYS A 513 -4.18 8.38 34.61
CA LYS A 513 -4.98 9.07 33.57
C LYS A 513 -5.59 8.08 32.59
N LEU A 514 -4.90 6.99 32.26
CA LEU A 514 -5.46 5.92 31.41
C LEU A 514 -6.61 5.20 32.12
N ARG A 515 -6.44 4.92 33.43
CA ARG A 515 -7.44 4.29 34.32
C ARG A 515 -8.68 5.18 34.46
N MET A 516 -8.50 6.49 34.70
CA MET A 516 -9.60 7.47 34.72
C MET A 516 -10.28 7.62 33.36
N PHE A 517 -9.51 7.61 32.27
CA PHE A 517 -10.05 7.74 30.91
C PHE A 517 -10.94 6.56 30.53
N LEU A 518 -10.52 5.32 30.84
CA LEU A 518 -11.29 4.13 30.53
C LEU A 518 -12.55 3.99 31.40
N SER A 519 -12.48 4.32 32.69
CA SER A 519 -13.63 4.24 33.59
C SER A 519 -14.70 5.31 33.32
N GLU A 520 -14.30 6.47 32.78
CA GLU A 520 -15.23 7.52 32.37
C GLU A 520 -15.62 7.44 30.89
N LEU A 521 -15.09 6.48 30.12
CA LEU A 521 -15.26 6.43 28.67
C LEU A 521 -16.74 6.39 28.24
N PRO A 522 -17.65 5.60 28.86
CA PRO A 522 -19.06 5.62 28.48
C PRO A 522 -19.74 6.98 28.76
N LYS A 523 -19.35 7.64 29.85
CA LYS A 523 -19.88 8.97 30.24
C LYS A 523 -19.37 10.07 29.32
N ASN A 524 -18.10 9.98 28.93
CA ASN A 524 -17.42 10.97 28.11
C ASN A 524 -17.54 10.66 26.60
N TRP A 525 -18.18 9.55 26.21
CA TRP A 525 -18.28 9.12 24.80
C TRP A 525 -18.86 10.21 23.90
N GLN A 526 -19.91 10.89 24.38
CA GLN A 526 -20.60 11.97 23.68
C GLN A 526 -19.76 13.26 23.56
N LEU A 527 -18.68 13.40 24.34
CA LEU A 527 -17.76 14.54 24.25
C LEU A 527 -16.77 14.41 23.09
N PHE A 528 -16.52 13.19 22.62
CA PHE A 528 -15.67 12.95 21.47
C PHE A 528 -16.38 13.30 20.17
N ASN A 529 -15.67 13.95 19.25
CA ASN A 529 -16.18 14.16 17.90
C ASN A 529 -16.20 12.83 17.12
N HIS A 530 -16.95 12.76 16.02
CA HIS A 530 -17.15 11.49 15.32
C HIS A 530 -15.85 10.91 14.76
N SER A 531 -14.87 11.77 14.42
CA SER A 531 -13.55 11.32 13.98
C SER A 531 -12.75 10.64 15.09
N GLN A 532 -12.87 11.14 16.32
CA GLN A 532 -12.23 10.54 17.50
C GLN A 532 -12.91 9.22 17.84
N GLN A 533 -14.24 9.20 17.86
CA GLN A 533 -15.04 8.00 18.09
C GLN A 533 -14.72 6.89 17.06
N ASN A 534 -14.73 7.23 15.76
CA ASN A 534 -14.39 6.29 14.69
C ASN A 534 -12.98 5.73 14.81
N ARG A 535 -11.99 6.59 15.08
CA ARG A 535 -10.60 6.15 15.27
C ARG A 535 -10.47 5.23 16.47
N PHE A 536 -11.16 5.55 17.57
CA PHE A 536 -11.15 4.74 18.79
C PHE A 536 -11.72 3.35 18.54
N ILE A 537 -12.90 3.24 17.93
CA ILE A 537 -13.53 1.95 17.59
C ILE A 537 -12.64 1.14 16.64
N GLY A 538 -12.06 1.79 15.63
CA GLY A 538 -11.16 1.14 14.67
C GLY A 538 -9.87 0.59 15.29
N LEU A 539 -9.55 0.87 16.55
CA LEU A 539 -8.46 0.21 17.27
C LEU A 539 -8.80 -1.23 17.65
N PHE A 540 -10.07 -1.53 17.94
CA PHE A 540 -10.50 -2.81 18.49
C PHE A 540 -11.28 -3.66 17.48
N ILE A 541 -12.03 -3.00 16.61
CA ILE A 541 -12.90 -3.66 15.63
C ILE A 541 -12.17 -3.80 14.30
N ASP A 542 -12.25 -5.01 13.72
CA ASP A 542 -11.77 -5.28 12.37
C ASP A 542 -12.81 -4.81 11.34
N ARG A 543 -14.02 -5.34 11.45
CA ARG A 543 -15.17 -4.94 10.62
C ARG A 543 -16.51 -5.31 11.27
N ILE A 544 -17.59 -4.80 10.71
CA ILE A 544 -18.97 -5.06 11.15
C ILE A 544 -19.75 -5.52 9.93
N ASP A 545 -20.09 -6.80 9.91
CA ASP A 545 -20.85 -7.43 8.83
C ASP A 545 -22.35 -7.16 9.04
N VAL A 546 -23.03 -6.69 8.00
CA VAL A 546 -24.41 -6.17 8.04
C VAL A 546 -25.30 -6.93 7.06
N TRP A 547 -26.40 -7.47 7.58
CA TRP A 547 -27.50 -8.05 6.81
C TRP A 547 -28.78 -7.26 7.10
N HIS A 548 -29.67 -7.17 6.11
CA HIS A 548 -31.00 -6.59 6.32
C HIS A 548 -32.09 -7.53 5.83
N LYS A 549 -33.11 -7.71 6.67
CA LYS A 549 -34.35 -8.39 6.29
C LYS A 549 -35.52 -7.54 6.76
N ASP A 550 -36.21 -6.91 5.82
CA ASP A 550 -37.35 -6.03 6.07
C ASP A 550 -37.09 -4.93 7.10
N ARG A 551 -37.44 -5.20 8.37
CA ARG A 551 -37.35 -4.30 9.52
C ARG A 551 -36.31 -4.71 10.54
N ARG A 552 -35.46 -5.66 10.19
CA ARG A 552 -34.45 -6.19 11.07
C ARG A 552 -33.10 -5.99 10.41
N ILE A 553 -32.17 -5.39 11.14
CA ILE A 553 -30.77 -5.31 10.77
C ILE A 553 -30.04 -6.29 11.66
N ASP A 554 -29.49 -7.35 11.07
CA ASP A 554 -28.61 -8.28 11.76
C ASP A 554 -27.17 -7.85 11.51
N LEU A 555 -26.37 -7.84 12.57
CA LEU A 555 -25.01 -7.36 12.58
C LEU A 555 -24.10 -8.38 13.25
N GLN A 556 -22.89 -8.54 12.72
CA GLN A 556 -21.80 -9.25 13.38
C GLN A 556 -20.60 -8.32 13.51
N ILE A 557 -20.25 -7.97 14.74
CA ILE A 557 -19.07 -7.18 15.08
C ILE A 557 -17.89 -8.15 15.20
N ILE A 558 -16.93 -8.05 14.29
CA ILE A 558 -15.73 -8.86 14.25
C ILE A 558 -14.59 -8.05 14.85
N TRP A 559 -14.05 -8.54 15.95
CA TRP A 559 -12.99 -7.88 16.71
C TRP A 559 -11.62 -8.31 16.16
N LYS A 560 -10.61 -7.44 16.29
CA LYS A 560 -9.25 -7.73 15.80
C LYS A 560 -8.56 -8.90 16.50
N ASN A 561 -9.04 -9.31 17.67
CA ASN A 561 -8.58 -10.50 18.37
C ASN A 561 -9.31 -11.79 17.92
N GLY A 562 -10.19 -11.70 16.91
CA GLY A 562 -10.97 -12.84 16.40
C GLY A 562 -12.28 -13.11 17.15
N PHE A 563 -12.60 -12.36 18.20
CA PHE A 563 -13.91 -12.45 18.86
C PHE A 563 -15.03 -11.96 17.92
N VAL A 564 -16.19 -12.60 17.97
CA VAL A 564 -17.36 -12.25 17.14
C VAL A 564 -18.57 -12.03 18.04
N GLN A 565 -19.18 -10.85 17.92
CA GLN A 565 -20.37 -10.47 18.68
C GLN A 565 -21.53 -10.24 17.71
N SER A 566 -22.65 -10.92 17.93
CA SER A 566 -23.86 -10.72 17.13
C SER A 566 -24.77 -9.68 17.79
N LEU A 567 -25.34 -8.78 16.98
CA LEU A 567 -26.30 -7.77 17.40
C LEU A 567 -27.46 -7.75 16.42
N THR A 568 -28.70 -7.75 16.93
CA THR A 568 -29.90 -7.56 16.12
C THR A 568 -30.54 -6.24 16.50
N ILE A 569 -30.77 -5.40 15.49
CA ILE A 569 -31.47 -4.13 15.64
C ILE A 569 -32.83 -4.27 14.96
N ASP A 570 -33.89 -4.27 15.77
CA ASP A 570 -35.25 -4.15 15.26
C ASP A 570 -35.52 -2.69 14.94
N LEU A 571 -35.68 -2.40 13.65
CA LEU A 571 -36.10 -1.10 13.21
C LEU A 571 -37.53 -0.88 13.71
N PRO A 572 -37.80 0.25 14.40
CA PRO A 572 -39.16 0.57 14.81
C PRO A 572 -40.04 0.49 13.58
N LYS A 573 -41.24 -0.10 13.70
CA LYS A 573 -42.18 -0.15 12.58
C LYS A 573 -42.28 1.27 12.05
N ALA A 574 -41.67 1.55 10.89
CA ALA A 574 -41.88 2.79 10.18
C ALA A 574 -43.40 2.89 10.06
N ASN A 575 -44.00 3.72 10.90
CA ASN A 575 -45.44 3.80 11.04
C ASN A 575 -45.87 4.58 9.80
N ASN A 576 -45.69 4.01 8.60
CA ASN A 576 -45.85 4.70 7.32
C ASN A 576 -47.30 5.13 7.11
N LYS A 577 -48.22 4.67 7.97
CA LYS A 577 -49.62 5.12 8.03
C LYS A 577 -49.96 6.03 9.23
N LEU A 578 -49.17 6.07 10.32
CA LEU A 578 -49.45 6.91 11.51
C LEU A 578 -48.39 7.99 11.77
N GLY A 579 -47.13 7.73 11.42
CA GLY A 579 -46.00 8.63 11.51
C GLY A 579 -45.78 9.51 10.28
N ASN A 580 -46.57 9.40 9.20
CA ASN A 580 -46.61 10.44 8.15
C ASN A 580 -47.66 11.52 8.44
N ALA A 581 -48.69 11.16 9.20
CA ALA A 581 -49.65 12.13 9.67
C ALA A 581 -49.00 12.98 10.77
N TRP A 582 -48.88 14.27 10.51
CA TRP A 582 -48.53 15.24 11.54
C TRP A 582 -49.69 15.33 12.53
N THR A 583 -49.44 15.02 13.80
CA THR A 583 -50.44 15.16 14.86
C THR A 583 -50.79 16.63 15.05
N SER A 584 -51.98 16.92 15.58
CA SER A 584 -52.39 18.30 15.89
C SER A 584 -51.43 18.96 16.88
N GLN A 585 -50.87 18.19 17.82
CA GLN A 585 -49.86 18.66 18.77
C GLN A 585 -48.55 19.04 18.07
N GLU A 586 -48.00 18.18 17.20
CA GLU A 586 -46.79 18.51 16.43
C GLU A 586 -47.00 19.69 15.49
N LYS A 587 -48.18 19.79 14.84
CA LYS A 587 -48.53 20.95 14.00
C LYS A 587 -48.59 22.23 14.82
N ASN A 588 -49.18 22.18 16.01
CA ASN A 588 -49.25 23.33 16.91
C ASN A 588 -47.87 23.73 17.44
N LEU A 589 -47.05 22.75 17.81
CA LEU A 589 -45.67 22.96 18.26
C LEU A 589 -44.82 23.55 17.12
N LEU A 590 -44.93 23.00 15.90
CA LEU A 590 -44.29 23.57 14.73
C LEU A 590 -44.79 25.00 14.47
N ARG A 591 -46.09 25.27 14.57
CA ARG A 591 -46.63 26.63 14.41
C ARG A 591 -46.06 27.60 15.45
N LEU A 592 -45.87 27.16 16.69
CA LEU A 592 -45.29 27.95 17.78
C LEU A 592 -43.80 28.23 17.54
N LEU A 593 -43.03 27.19 17.18
CA LEU A 593 -41.58 27.27 17.11
C LEU A 593 -41.06 27.79 15.76
N TRP A 594 -41.78 27.53 14.67
CA TRP A 594 -41.29 27.81 13.31
C TRP A 594 -41.01 29.29 13.05
N ARG A 595 -41.71 30.19 13.73
CA ARG A 595 -41.60 31.63 13.50
C ARG A 595 -40.25 32.17 14.02
N ASP A 596 -39.89 31.82 15.24
CA ASP A 596 -38.87 32.53 16.04
C ASP A 596 -37.69 31.67 16.53
N TYR A 597 -37.74 30.34 16.36
CA TYR A 597 -36.72 29.44 16.90
C TYR A 597 -35.67 29.00 15.87
N SER A 598 -34.49 28.58 16.37
CA SER A 598 -33.39 28.07 15.53
C SER A 598 -33.73 26.72 14.92
N ARG A 599 -32.92 26.26 13.95
CA ARG A 599 -33.12 24.93 13.34
C ARG A 599 -32.96 23.84 14.40
N GLU A 600 -31.96 24.01 15.25
CA GLU A 600 -31.55 23.09 16.30
C GLU A 600 -32.66 22.95 17.35
N ASP A 601 -33.25 24.06 17.79
CA ASP A 601 -34.38 24.06 18.75
C ASP A 601 -35.61 23.35 18.19
N ILE A 602 -35.94 23.60 16.92
CA ILE A 602 -37.10 22.98 16.25
C ILE A 602 -36.87 21.47 16.07
N GLN A 603 -35.65 21.05 15.72
CA GLN A 603 -35.31 19.62 15.61
C GLN A 603 -35.28 18.94 16.99
N GLY A 604 -34.84 19.64 18.05
CA GLY A 604 -34.90 19.14 19.42
C GLY A 604 -36.33 18.96 19.94
N ALA A 605 -37.24 19.87 19.57
CA ALA A 605 -38.66 19.80 19.96
C ALA A 605 -39.47 18.78 19.13
N LEU A 606 -38.99 18.40 17.95
CA LEU A 606 -39.62 17.40 17.06
C LEU A 606 -38.61 16.28 16.71
N PRO A 607 -38.12 15.53 17.71
CA PRO A 607 -36.99 14.59 17.53
C PRO A 607 -37.30 13.45 16.54
N ASN A 608 -38.59 13.12 16.38
CA ASN A 608 -39.05 12.08 15.46
C ASN A 608 -39.25 12.57 14.02
N ARG A 609 -38.91 13.83 13.70
CA ARG A 609 -39.11 14.43 12.37
C ARG A 609 -37.78 14.91 11.78
N SER A 610 -37.48 14.48 10.55
CA SER A 610 -36.31 15.00 9.83
C SER A 610 -36.52 16.47 9.44
N TRP A 611 -35.42 17.24 9.33
CA TRP A 611 -35.51 18.66 8.93
C TRP A 611 -36.23 18.87 7.60
N GLY A 612 -36.03 17.97 6.63
CA GLY A 612 -36.76 18.01 5.36
C GLY A 612 -38.27 17.83 5.55
N ALA A 613 -38.70 16.87 6.38
CA ALA A 613 -40.12 16.68 6.69
C ALA A 613 -40.73 17.89 7.42
N ILE A 614 -39.98 18.48 8.35
CA ILE A 614 -40.38 19.72 9.07
C ILE A 614 -40.55 20.87 8.07
N GLN A 615 -39.60 21.07 7.16
CA GLN A 615 -39.68 22.09 6.11
C GLN A 615 -40.87 21.87 5.17
N SER A 616 -41.08 20.64 4.69
CA SER A 616 -42.21 20.29 3.85
C SER A 616 -43.54 20.54 4.56
N GLN A 617 -43.66 20.17 5.84
CA GLN A 617 -44.90 20.41 6.59
C GLN A 617 -45.12 21.90 6.85
N ALA A 618 -44.10 22.64 7.23
CA ALA A 618 -44.21 24.09 7.42
C ALA A 618 -44.68 24.78 6.13
N HIS A 619 -44.19 24.31 4.98
CA HIS A 619 -44.64 24.75 3.67
C HIS A 619 -46.12 24.42 3.42
N VAL A 620 -46.55 23.17 3.69
CA VAL A 620 -47.96 22.74 3.59
C VAL A 620 -48.87 23.59 4.49
N MET A 621 -48.39 23.93 5.70
CA MET A 621 -49.10 24.79 6.67
C MET A 621 -48.98 26.29 6.36
N LYS A 622 -48.29 26.66 5.28
CA LYS A 622 -48.02 28.04 4.86
C LYS A 622 -47.39 28.91 5.97
N LEU A 623 -46.58 28.30 6.83
CA LEU A 623 -45.90 29.00 7.92
C LEU A 623 -44.71 29.79 7.36
N LYS A 624 -44.66 31.09 7.66
CA LYS A 624 -43.52 31.96 7.34
C LYS A 624 -42.58 32.00 8.55
N ARG A 625 -41.30 31.78 8.31
CA ARG A 625 -40.25 31.87 9.33
C ARG A 625 -39.76 33.32 9.42
N GLN A 626 -39.83 33.94 10.61
CA GLN A 626 -39.30 35.29 10.86
C GLN A 626 -37.82 35.29 11.23
N VAL A 627 -37.31 34.18 11.78
CA VAL A 627 -35.86 33.93 11.85
C VAL A 627 -35.34 33.80 10.42
N GLY A 628 -35.03 34.94 9.80
CA GLY A 628 -34.37 34.98 8.50
C GLY A 628 -33.15 34.06 8.58
N HIS A 629 -33.13 33.04 7.72
CA HIS A 629 -32.03 32.06 7.55
C HIS A 629 -30.74 32.60 8.12
N SER A 630 -30.42 32.33 9.40
CA SER A 630 -29.37 32.98 10.21
C SER A 630 -28.60 33.96 9.34
N ASN A 631 -29.19 35.15 9.13
CA ASN A 631 -28.93 35.97 7.94
C ASN A 631 -27.46 35.76 7.56
N ARG A 632 -27.19 35.14 6.40
CA ARG A 632 -26.02 35.60 5.63
C ARG A 632 -26.23 37.08 5.68
N THR A 633 -25.53 37.78 6.59
CA THR A 633 -25.82 39.15 6.95
C THR A 633 -25.96 39.81 5.61
N TYR A 634 -27.21 40.12 5.23
CA TYR A 634 -27.49 40.69 3.94
C TYR A 634 -27.09 42.12 4.16
N HIS A 635 -25.77 42.29 4.26
CA HIS A 635 -25.17 43.57 4.34
C HIS A 635 -25.66 44.23 3.06
N GLY A 636 -26.34 45.36 3.20
CA GLY A 636 -26.93 46.07 2.08
C GLY A 636 -25.92 46.33 0.96
N PRO A 637 -26.32 46.93 -0.18
CA PRO A 637 -25.36 47.38 -1.17
C PRO A 637 -24.17 48.09 -0.50
N TRP A 638 -22.97 47.86 -1.03
CA TRP A 638 -21.78 48.53 -0.50
C TRP A 638 -22.01 50.04 -0.56
N THR A 639 -21.92 50.71 0.58
CA THR A 639 -21.89 52.18 0.60
C THR A 639 -20.55 52.67 0.07
N ASP A 640 -20.51 53.87 -0.50
CA ASP A 640 -19.27 54.45 -1.01
C ASP A 640 -18.20 54.58 0.08
N ALA A 641 -18.62 54.84 1.33
CA ALA A 641 -17.74 54.91 2.49
C ALA A 641 -17.12 53.54 2.85
N GLU A 642 -17.93 52.47 2.88
CA GLU A 642 -17.44 51.10 3.09
C GLU A 642 -16.49 50.67 1.96
N GLU A 643 -16.82 51.00 0.72
CA GLU A 643 -16.01 50.67 -0.45
C GLU A 643 -14.66 51.38 -0.40
N ALA A 644 -14.65 52.68 -0.11
CA ALA A 644 -13.44 53.47 0.03
C ALA A 644 -12.55 52.96 1.16
N ASN A 645 -13.13 52.61 2.32
CA ASN A 645 -12.38 52.08 3.45
C ASN A 645 -11.79 50.70 3.16
N ALA A 646 -12.60 49.78 2.61
CA ALA A 646 -12.13 48.44 2.25
C ALA A 646 -11.05 48.49 1.15
N ARG A 647 -11.19 49.39 0.17
CA ARG A 647 -10.18 49.62 -0.86
C ARG A 647 -8.86 50.10 -0.26
N LYS A 648 -8.91 51.11 0.63
CA LYS A 648 -7.71 51.63 1.31
C LYS A 648 -6.98 50.53 2.07
N LEU A 649 -7.70 49.74 2.88
CA LEU A 649 -7.10 48.64 3.65
C LEU A 649 -6.56 47.52 2.73
N TRP A 650 -7.25 47.23 1.64
CA TRP A 650 -6.83 46.23 0.64
C TRP A 650 -5.55 46.65 -0.08
N GLU A 651 -5.46 47.93 -0.49
CA GLU A 651 -4.28 48.53 -1.13
C GLU A 651 -3.10 48.69 -0.16
N LEU A 652 -3.35 48.77 1.16
CA LEU A 652 -2.31 48.68 2.20
C LEU A 652 -1.81 47.24 2.45
N GLY A 653 -2.46 46.22 1.87
CA GLY A 653 -2.06 44.82 2.00
C GLY A 653 -2.57 44.12 3.27
N ILE A 654 -3.46 44.76 4.04
CA ILE A 654 -4.09 44.23 5.25
C ILE A 654 -4.79 42.90 4.96
N ARG A 655 -4.75 41.95 5.91
CA ARG A 655 -5.35 40.61 5.74
C ARG A 655 -6.87 40.73 5.55
N LYS A 656 -7.45 39.88 4.70
CA LYS A 656 -8.87 40.00 4.32
C LYS A 656 -9.82 39.81 5.52
N GLU A 657 -9.36 39.05 6.51
CA GLU A 657 -10.01 38.79 7.79
C GLU A 657 -10.11 40.09 8.63
N GLU A 658 -9.03 40.87 8.67
CA GLU A 658 -8.95 42.15 9.37
C GLU A 658 -9.78 43.24 8.65
N ILE A 659 -9.76 43.25 7.31
CA ILE A 659 -10.62 44.14 6.51
C ILE A 659 -12.09 43.82 6.77
N ALA A 660 -12.45 42.54 6.74
CA ALA A 660 -13.81 42.06 7.01
C ALA A 660 -14.31 42.49 8.39
N HIS A 661 -13.48 42.37 9.42
CA HIS A 661 -13.78 42.83 10.77
C HIS A 661 -13.94 44.37 10.82
N ALA A 662 -13.03 45.12 10.20
CA ALA A 662 -13.03 46.59 10.23
C ALA A 662 -14.27 47.23 9.57
N ILE A 663 -14.84 46.60 8.55
CA ILE A 663 -16.03 47.10 7.85
C ILE A 663 -17.31 46.34 8.21
N GLY A 664 -17.24 45.39 9.14
CA GLY A 664 -18.37 44.56 9.54
C GLY A 664 -19.00 43.77 8.38
N ARG A 665 -18.19 43.22 7.45
CA ARG A 665 -18.62 42.41 6.28
C ARG A 665 -17.96 41.03 6.30
N GLY A 666 -18.56 40.02 5.68
CA GLY A 666 -17.90 38.71 5.52
C GLY A 666 -16.67 38.72 4.59
N GLU A 667 -15.62 37.94 4.89
CA GLU A 667 -14.38 37.86 4.09
C GLU A 667 -14.59 37.63 2.59
N ASN A 668 -15.53 36.75 2.25
CA ASN A 668 -15.86 36.45 0.86
C ASN A 668 -16.49 37.65 0.14
N SER A 669 -17.22 38.52 0.87
CA SER A 669 -17.79 39.75 0.31
C SER A 669 -16.67 40.73 -0.06
N VAL A 670 -15.70 40.94 0.84
CA VAL A 670 -14.53 41.79 0.61
C VAL A 670 -13.72 41.29 -0.60
N ALA A 671 -13.44 39.98 -0.65
CA ALA A 671 -12.67 39.39 -1.75
C ALA A 671 -13.40 39.47 -3.10
N GLN A 672 -14.72 39.24 -3.11
CA GLN A 672 -15.53 39.37 -4.33
C GLN A 672 -15.63 40.82 -4.81
N LYS A 673 -15.81 41.78 -3.89
CA LYS A 673 -15.86 43.20 -4.20
C LYS A 673 -14.53 43.70 -4.73
N ALA A 674 -13.41 43.38 -4.06
CA ALA A 674 -12.07 43.69 -4.54
C ALA A 674 -11.79 43.16 -5.95
N ARG A 675 -12.26 41.95 -6.25
CA ARG A 675 -12.14 41.34 -7.59
C ARG A 675 -13.01 42.05 -8.64
N ARG A 676 -14.26 42.39 -8.30
CA ARG A 676 -15.20 43.06 -9.23
C ARG A 676 -14.80 44.51 -9.50
N SER A 677 -14.32 45.22 -8.48
CA SER A 677 -13.90 46.63 -8.56
C SER A 677 -12.41 46.80 -8.93
N GLY A 678 -11.68 45.71 -9.21
CA GLY A 678 -10.30 45.77 -9.70
C GLY A 678 -9.24 46.30 -8.72
N TRP A 679 -9.44 46.13 -7.40
CA TRP A 679 -8.50 46.65 -6.39
C TRP A 679 -7.15 45.92 -6.44
N LYS A 680 -6.05 46.70 -6.41
CA LYS A 680 -4.69 46.18 -6.51
C LYS A 680 -4.09 46.02 -5.12
N ARG A 681 -3.66 44.80 -4.78
CA ARG A 681 -2.90 44.55 -3.55
C ARG A 681 -1.40 44.82 -3.77
N PRO A 682 -0.62 45.24 -2.74
CA PRO A 682 0.83 45.35 -2.83
C PRO A 682 1.49 44.05 -3.28
N GLU A 683 2.62 44.20 -3.96
CA GLU A 683 3.28 43.13 -4.71
C GLU A 683 3.68 41.93 -3.83
N HIS A 684 4.16 42.18 -2.62
CA HIS A 684 4.59 41.14 -1.67
C HIS A 684 3.44 40.29 -1.12
N PHE A 685 2.18 40.73 -1.25
CA PHE A 685 0.98 39.96 -0.88
C PHE A 685 0.33 39.26 -2.08
N ARG A 686 0.76 39.53 -3.31
CA ARG A 686 0.26 38.81 -4.48
C ARG A 686 0.88 37.42 -4.48
N LYS A 687 0.04 36.39 -4.53
CA LYS A 687 0.53 35.03 -4.75
C LYS A 687 1.29 35.00 -6.07
N LYS A 688 2.61 34.77 -6.01
CA LYS A 688 3.42 34.51 -7.20
C LYS A 688 2.82 33.30 -7.90
N THR A 689 2.21 33.53 -9.07
CA THR A 689 1.76 32.45 -9.92
C THR A 689 2.96 32.02 -10.75
N SER A 690 3.42 30.80 -10.54
CA SER A 690 4.46 30.21 -11.38
C SER A 690 3.92 30.12 -12.81
N LYS A 691 4.38 31.01 -13.69
CA LYS A 691 4.18 30.85 -15.13
C LYS A 691 5.29 29.95 -15.64
N VAL A 692 4.90 28.84 -16.24
CA VAL A 692 5.78 28.01 -17.04
C VAL A 692 5.64 28.53 -18.46
N LEU A 693 6.72 29.07 -19.01
CA LEU A 693 6.79 29.52 -20.41
C LEU A 693 7.77 28.59 -21.13
N CYS A 694 7.36 28.13 -22.31
CA CYS A 694 8.26 27.46 -23.24
C CYS A 694 9.02 28.55 -24.01
N VAL A 695 10.34 28.61 -23.84
CA VAL A 695 11.21 29.45 -24.67
C VAL A 695 12.14 28.49 -25.40
N GLY A 696 11.83 28.21 -26.66
CA GLY A 696 12.51 27.16 -27.44
C GLY A 696 12.23 25.74 -26.91
N GLU A 697 13.24 24.86 -27.00
CA GLU A 697 13.15 23.42 -26.63
C GLU A 697 13.36 23.13 -25.13
N LYS A 698 13.44 24.14 -24.25
CA LYS A 698 13.57 23.96 -22.80
C LYS A 698 12.38 24.55 -22.03
N LEU A 699 11.92 23.80 -21.04
CA LEU A 699 10.98 24.22 -20.00
C LEU A 699 11.74 24.87 -18.86
N GLU A 700 11.74 26.20 -18.80
CA GLU A 700 12.32 26.93 -17.66
C GLU A 700 11.21 27.46 -16.74
N VAL A 701 11.32 27.15 -15.44
CA VAL A 701 10.48 27.75 -14.41
C VAL A 701 11.09 29.08 -14.03
N LEU A 702 10.76 30.13 -14.78
CA LEU A 702 11.09 31.48 -14.37
C LEU A 702 10.29 31.82 -13.11
N GLN A 703 10.98 32.18 -12.02
CA GLN A 703 10.36 32.87 -10.89
C GLN A 703 9.90 34.24 -11.39
N GLY A 704 8.67 34.31 -11.92
CA GLY A 704 8.17 35.48 -12.65
C GLY A 704 7.97 36.72 -11.79
N LEU A 705 8.32 37.87 -12.40
CA LEU A 705 7.86 39.22 -12.07
C LEU A 705 6.30 39.30 -12.04
N PRO A 706 5.72 40.34 -11.42
CA PRO A 706 4.27 40.49 -11.31
C PRO A 706 3.60 40.50 -12.68
N SER A 707 2.42 39.89 -12.76
CA SER A 707 1.58 39.97 -13.95
C SER A 707 1.28 41.44 -14.32
N GLN A 708 1.88 41.95 -15.39
CA GLN A 708 1.31 43.08 -16.12
C GLN A 708 0.04 42.61 -16.84
N GLY A 709 -1.00 43.43 -16.74
CA GLY A 709 -2.38 43.02 -16.97
C GLY A 709 -2.70 42.66 -18.43
N ARG A 710 -3.57 41.66 -18.59
CA ARG A 710 -4.71 41.74 -19.49
C ARG A 710 -5.95 41.49 -18.63
N TRP A 711 -6.79 42.52 -18.51
CA TRP A 711 -8.10 42.51 -17.88
C TRP A 711 -9.11 42.97 -18.92
#